data_AF-A0A8K0PAU4-F1
#
_entry.id   AF-A0A8K0PAU4-F1
#
_cell.length_a   1.000
_cell.length_b   1.000
_cell.length_c   1.000
_cell.angle_alpha   90.00
_cell.angle_beta   90.00
_cell.angle_gamma   90.00
#
_symmetry.space_group_name_H-M   'P 1'
#
loop_
_entity.id
_entity.type
_entity.pdbx_description
1 polymer ?
#
loop_
_entity_poly.entity_id
_entity_poly.type
_entity_poly.pdbx_seq_one_letter_code
_entity_poly.pdbx_strand_id
1 'polypeptide(L)'
;MGFSKSLAFLAGLPALFVAAQDCQINTVTDAVPTNNAEVVLQSYSYCGGSLNASVFIANLNYDKLVTLFFTDRRNVSTPLTVLSLGYRSSIPDTNYEYWGSNAPIYLDGISELLNLTYRAVNIDQTFVQPLNIEVVASGAPEPTQPGPPAPYASPSGLSGDITQWLTVDAESQATLSKRAMFSNINPDLPGVANGTVVAAKSGPSYPQKLPGYEYNWVRDASLTLDTVELFYSTASDAAEKARYEEILFQYARTRADEQNTPGLQTGLGEPKFYLNNTIFTGPWGRPQNDGPATAAITLMEFANTYLENGGSIDVVKSQIYDSTTNPNAPVQKDLLFVASNWTTPDFDLWEEVVSAHFYTRMVQRRALLQGADFASKMGDSATSETLASAGAALTETLAQFWDPNRQLILYEYGPILRDKASYKDIAVALGVIHGYIGDEVFSYTNDQVLASLLQISTSFIPVYSIANTTTEASGQVLGIPIGRYPEDVYNGTGTAVDGGNPWYLATATMAEMMYRAVSEYRSAGSITVTNTSLPFFTYFAPATTVSVDSTYATNSTEFCGLTDALLGWGDAFLRRIKYHTPESESLSEQYNRGTGVSQGAADLTWSYAALLEAAIARADASGDKEYLTKLANVPLTDSS
;
A
#
# COMPACT_ATOMS: atom_id res chain seq x y z
N MET A 1 -71.65 29.04 12.52
CA MET A 1 -72.03 28.81 11.11
C MET A 1 -70.88 29.35 10.27
N GLY A 2 -70.11 28.61 9.47
CA GLY A 2 -70.12 27.20 9.14
C GLY A 2 -68.69 26.79 8.72
N PHE A 3 -68.40 25.50 8.88
CA PHE A 3 -67.19 24.86 8.40
C PHE A 3 -67.21 24.79 6.87
N SER A 4 -66.10 25.13 6.20
CA SER A 4 -65.82 24.71 4.83
C SER A 4 -64.47 23.98 4.83
N LYS A 5 -64.54 22.65 4.72
CA LYS A 5 -63.40 21.76 4.48
C LYS A 5 -63.11 21.82 2.97
N SER A 6 -61.94 22.33 2.59
CA SER A 6 -61.37 22.04 1.26
C SER A 6 -60.49 20.79 1.37
N LEU A 7 -60.96 19.69 0.78
CA LEU A 7 -60.18 18.50 0.51
C LEU A 7 -59.26 18.80 -0.70
N ALA A 8 -57.96 18.90 -0.49
CA ALA A 8 -56.99 18.82 -1.57
C ALA A 8 -56.67 17.34 -1.83
N PHE A 9 -57.00 16.87 -3.03
CA PHE A 9 -56.61 15.56 -3.56
C PHE A 9 -55.08 15.53 -3.71
N LEU A 10 -54.38 14.79 -2.84
CA LEU A 10 -53.05 14.28 -3.19
C LEU A 10 -53.27 13.12 -4.19
N ALA A 11 -53.01 13.38 -5.47
CA ALA A 11 -52.82 12.32 -6.44
C ALA A 11 -51.54 11.56 -6.05
N GLY A 12 -51.69 10.35 -5.52
CA GLY A 12 -50.57 9.44 -5.33
C GLY A 12 -49.96 9.11 -6.67
N LEU A 13 -48.69 9.46 -6.87
CA LEU A 13 -47.87 8.85 -7.92
C LEU A 13 -47.85 7.34 -7.65
N PRO A 14 -48.17 6.49 -8.63
CA PRO A 14 -47.98 5.07 -8.46
C PRO A 14 -46.47 4.85 -8.32
N ALA A 15 -46.03 4.30 -7.19
CA ALA A 15 -44.73 3.67 -7.12
C ALA A 15 -44.72 2.59 -8.21
N LEU A 16 -44.06 2.87 -9.32
CA LEU A 16 -43.74 1.88 -10.34
C LEU A 16 -42.84 0.86 -9.64
N PHE A 17 -43.45 -0.22 -9.16
CA PHE A 17 -42.73 -1.45 -8.88
C PHE A 17 -42.17 -1.92 -10.22
N VAL A 18 -40.94 -1.51 -10.52
CA VAL A 18 -40.14 -2.15 -11.56
C VAL A 18 -39.92 -3.57 -11.05
N ALA A 19 -40.64 -4.54 -11.63
CA ALA A 19 -40.38 -5.94 -11.36
C ALA A 19 -38.90 -6.18 -11.67
N ALA A 20 -38.15 -6.76 -10.71
CA ALA A 20 -36.77 -7.14 -10.95
C ALA A 20 -36.76 -8.09 -12.16
N GLN A 21 -36.11 -7.66 -13.25
CA GLN A 21 -35.92 -8.52 -14.41
C GLN A 21 -34.97 -9.66 -14.01
N ASP A 22 -35.19 -10.86 -14.52
CA ASP A 22 -34.25 -11.96 -14.27
C ASP A 22 -32.89 -11.64 -14.92
N CYS A 23 -31.80 -11.98 -14.22
CA CYS A 23 -30.46 -11.88 -14.77
C CYS A 23 -30.35 -12.74 -16.04
N GLN A 24 -29.96 -12.12 -17.16
CA GLN A 24 -29.80 -12.81 -18.43
C GLN A 24 -28.36 -13.29 -18.59
N ILE A 25 -28.19 -14.62 -18.69
CA ILE A 25 -26.92 -15.25 -19.05
C ILE A 25 -26.92 -15.45 -20.56
N ASN A 26 -25.98 -14.80 -21.24
CA ASN A 26 -25.80 -14.91 -22.68
C ASN A 26 -24.78 -16.00 -22.97
N THR A 27 -25.23 -17.13 -23.51
CA THR A 27 -24.33 -18.20 -23.96
C THR A 27 -23.83 -17.91 -25.38
N VAL A 28 -22.51 -17.87 -25.54
CA VAL A 28 -21.83 -17.78 -26.83
C VAL A 28 -21.58 -19.17 -27.42
N THR A 29 -21.20 -20.14 -26.58
CA THR A 29 -21.13 -21.57 -26.93
C THR A 29 -21.47 -22.46 -25.73
N ASP A 30 -22.25 -23.50 -25.96
CA ASP A 30 -22.63 -24.48 -24.94
C ASP A 30 -21.66 -25.68 -24.84
N ALA A 31 -20.71 -25.78 -25.77
CA ALA A 31 -19.81 -26.93 -25.88
C ALA A 31 -18.33 -26.52 -25.94
N VAL A 32 -17.48 -27.40 -25.40
CA VAL A 32 -16.03 -27.31 -25.51
C VAL A 32 -15.63 -27.25 -27.00
N PRO A 33 -14.69 -26.38 -27.40
CA PRO A 33 -14.34 -26.22 -28.81
C PRO A 33 -13.74 -27.50 -29.42
N THR A 34 -14.29 -27.94 -30.56
CA THR A 34 -13.80 -29.10 -31.34
C THR A 34 -12.95 -28.69 -32.54
N ASN A 35 -12.84 -27.38 -32.80
CA ASN A 35 -12.10 -26.77 -33.90
C ASN A 35 -10.65 -26.38 -33.53
N ASN A 36 -10.14 -26.88 -32.40
CA ASN A 36 -8.83 -26.54 -31.83
C ASN A 36 -8.62 -25.06 -31.47
N ALA A 37 -9.68 -24.27 -31.27
CA ALA A 37 -9.54 -22.89 -30.80
C ALA A 37 -9.03 -22.85 -29.36
N GLU A 38 -7.94 -22.13 -29.10
CA GLU A 38 -7.24 -22.15 -27.82
C GLU A 38 -7.90 -21.32 -26.72
N VAL A 39 -8.76 -20.37 -27.11
CA VAL A 39 -9.49 -19.47 -26.21
C VAL A 39 -10.87 -19.17 -26.77
N VAL A 40 -11.91 -19.47 -25.99
CA VAL A 40 -13.30 -19.28 -26.41
C VAL A 40 -14.16 -18.82 -25.22
N LEU A 41 -14.79 -17.66 -25.36
CA LEU A 41 -15.85 -17.19 -24.46
C LEU A 41 -17.01 -18.17 -24.51
N GLN A 42 -17.33 -18.77 -23.37
CA GLN A 42 -18.47 -19.69 -23.22
C GLN A 42 -19.74 -18.88 -23.02
N SER A 43 -19.75 -18.03 -21.99
CA SER A 43 -20.91 -17.23 -21.62
C SER A 43 -20.50 -15.97 -20.88
N TYR A 44 -21.38 -14.98 -20.89
CA TYR A 44 -21.24 -13.77 -20.09
C TYR A 44 -22.59 -13.28 -19.57
N SER A 45 -22.57 -12.46 -18.54
CA SER A 45 -23.74 -11.69 -18.09
C SER A 45 -23.29 -10.37 -17.48
N TYR A 46 -24.10 -9.33 -17.67
CA TYR A 46 -23.97 -8.08 -16.95
C TYR A 46 -25.26 -7.84 -16.17
N CYS A 47 -25.23 -8.17 -14.88
CA CYS A 47 -26.40 -8.20 -14.02
C CYS A 47 -26.17 -7.46 -12.71
N GLY A 48 -27.07 -6.55 -12.34
CA GLY A 48 -26.92 -5.78 -11.10
C GLY A 48 -25.60 -5.01 -11.02
N GLY A 49 -25.01 -4.66 -12.17
CA GLY A 49 -23.73 -3.96 -12.24
C GLY A 49 -22.47 -4.83 -12.14
N SER A 50 -22.61 -6.16 -12.11
CA SER A 50 -21.48 -7.09 -12.12
C SER A 50 -21.34 -7.79 -13.47
N LEU A 51 -20.12 -7.84 -13.98
CA LEU A 51 -19.75 -8.61 -15.17
C LEU A 51 -19.26 -9.99 -14.74
N ASN A 52 -19.97 -11.02 -15.18
CA ASN A 52 -19.53 -12.39 -15.09
C ASN A 52 -19.16 -12.89 -16.48
N ALA A 53 -18.02 -13.56 -16.59
CA ALA A 53 -17.57 -14.21 -17.82
C ALA A 53 -17.00 -15.59 -17.51
N SER A 54 -17.36 -16.56 -18.34
CA SER A 54 -16.82 -17.93 -18.31
C SER A 54 -16.22 -18.27 -19.67
N VAL A 55 -15.07 -18.93 -19.65
CA VAL A 55 -14.20 -19.13 -20.82
C VAL A 55 -13.64 -20.55 -20.84
N PHE A 56 -13.57 -21.13 -22.03
CA PHE A 56 -12.81 -22.33 -22.34
C PHE A 56 -11.38 -21.96 -22.74
N ILE A 57 -10.39 -22.56 -22.07
CA ILE A 57 -8.96 -22.35 -22.34
C ILE A 57 -8.30 -23.69 -22.67
N ALA A 58 -7.59 -23.77 -23.79
CA ALA A 58 -6.77 -24.94 -24.09
C ALA A 58 -5.58 -25.03 -23.12
N ASN A 59 -5.38 -26.19 -22.53
CA ASN A 59 -4.29 -26.46 -21.60
C ASN A 59 -2.97 -26.67 -22.35
N LEU A 60 -2.33 -25.57 -22.74
CA LEU A 60 -1.07 -25.55 -23.51
C LEU A 60 0.15 -25.14 -22.67
N ASN A 61 -0.06 -24.63 -21.46
CA ASN A 61 0.96 -23.99 -20.66
C ASN A 61 0.65 -24.11 -19.18
N TYR A 62 1.63 -23.93 -18.29
CA TYR A 62 1.34 -23.87 -16.86
C TYR A 62 0.96 -22.44 -16.47
N ASP A 63 1.79 -21.48 -16.85
CA ASP A 63 1.57 -20.06 -16.56
C ASP A 63 0.71 -19.41 -17.65
N LYS A 64 -0.51 -19.00 -17.28
CA LYS A 64 -1.51 -18.46 -18.21
C LYS A 64 -2.01 -17.10 -17.74
N LEU A 65 -2.14 -16.16 -18.68
CA LEU A 65 -2.87 -14.92 -18.46
C LEU A 65 -4.07 -14.91 -19.40
N VAL A 66 -5.28 -14.87 -18.82
CA VAL A 66 -6.54 -14.83 -19.57
C VAL A 66 -7.22 -13.50 -19.27
N THR A 67 -7.51 -12.74 -20.33
CA THR A 67 -7.93 -11.34 -20.18
C THR A 67 -9.08 -11.01 -21.11
N LEU A 68 -10.16 -10.46 -20.56
CA LEU A 68 -11.31 -9.96 -21.29
C LEU A 68 -11.24 -8.42 -21.37
N PHE A 69 -11.27 -7.89 -22.59
CA PHE A 69 -11.25 -6.46 -22.86
C PHE A 69 -12.64 -5.96 -23.19
N PHE A 70 -13.01 -4.80 -22.64
CA PHE A 70 -14.31 -4.19 -22.86
C PHE A 70 -14.21 -2.67 -23.00
N THR A 71 -15.32 -2.02 -23.35
CA THR A 71 -15.49 -0.56 -23.29
C THR A 71 -16.40 -0.17 -22.13
N ASP A 72 -16.11 0.98 -21.51
CA ASP A 72 -16.96 1.57 -20.47
C ASP A 72 -18.27 2.14 -21.06
N ARG A 73 -19.16 2.69 -20.22
CA ARG A 73 -20.43 3.30 -20.68
C ARG A 73 -20.26 4.50 -21.63
N ARG A 74 -19.06 5.06 -21.75
CA ARG A 74 -18.71 6.14 -22.68
C ARG A 74 -18.13 5.58 -23.98
N ASN A 75 -18.14 4.27 -24.15
CA ASN A 75 -17.56 3.51 -25.24
C ASN A 75 -16.04 3.72 -25.38
N VAL A 76 -15.35 3.89 -24.25
CA VAL A 76 -13.89 4.09 -24.19
C VAL A 76 -13.25 2.81 -23.65
N SER A 77 -12.17 2.38 -24.31
CA SER A 77 -11.27 1.34 -23.78
C SER A 77 -10.07 2.00 -23.11
N THR A 78 -9.82 1.64 -21.86
CA THR A 78 -8.70 2.14 -21.05
C THR A 78 -8.04 0.95 -20.34
N PRO A 79 -6.88 1.14 -19.67
CA PRO A 79 -6.32 0.11 -18.80
C PRO A 79 -7.30 -0.40 -17.72
N LEU A 80 -8.31 0.39 -17.34
CA LEU A 80 -9.34 0.01 -16.35
C LEU A 80 -10.47 -0.86 -16.95
N THR A 81 -10.61 -0.92 -18.28
CA THR A 81 -11.67 -1.69 -18.95
C THR A 81 -11.20 -3.07 -19.36
N VAL A 82 -10.50 -3.71 -18.43
CA VAL A 82 -9.82 -4.99 -18.63
C VAL A 82 -10.05 -5.88 -17.41
N LEU A 83 -10.53 -7.10 -17.63
CA LEU A 83 -10.85 -8.07 -16.58
C LEU A 83 -9.96 -9.30 -16.73
N SER A 84 -9.20 -9.66 -15.69
CA SER A 84 -8.46 -10.92 -15.65
C SER A 84 -9.35 -12.07 -15.20
N LEU A 85 -9.22 -13.22 -15.85
CA LEU A 85 -9.94 -14.44 -15.51
C LEU A 85 -9.01 -15.42 -14.81
N GLY A 86 -9.55 -16.15 -13.82
CA GLY A 86 -8.83 -17.18 -13.09
C GLY A 86 -9.28 -18.59 -13.45
N TYR A 87 -8.38 -19.55 -13.30
CA TYR A 87 -8.67 -20.99 -13.41
C TYR A 87 -9.77 -21.40 -12.42
N ARG A 88 -10.71 -22.24 -12.88
CA ARG A 88 -11.78 -22.81 -12.06
C ARG A 88 -11.66 -24.33 -11.95
N SER A 89 -11.53 -25.02 -13.09
CA SER A 89 -11.41 -26.48 -13.12
C SER A 89 -10.95 -26.99 -14.48
N SER A 90 -10.24 -28.12 -14.53
CA SER A 90 -10.04 -28.89 -15.75
C SER A 90 -11.37 -29.49 -16.24
N ILE A 91 -11.49 -29.69 -17.54
CA ILE A 91 -12.68 -30.31 -18.14
C ILE A 91 -12.35 -31.79 -18.47
N PRO A 92 -13.04 -32.76 -17.84
CA PRO A 92 -12.77 -34.18 -18.04
C PRO A 92 -12.80 -34.58 -19.52
N ASP A 93 -11.93 -35.52 -19.90
CA ASP A 93 -11.83 -36.10 -21.24
C ASP A 93 -11.55 -35.09 -22.37
N THR A 94 -11.03 -33.91 -22.04
CA THR A 94 -10.62 -32.87 -23.01
C THR A 94 -9.26 -32.26 -22.63
N ASN A 95 -8.65 -31.50 -23.55
CA ASN A 95 -7.48 -30.67 -23.25
C ASN A 95 -7.87 -29.23 -22.86
N TYR A 96 -9.07 -29.01 -22.31
CA TYR A 96 -9.57 -27.68 -21.97
C TYR A 96 -9.78 -27.51 -20.46
N GLU A 97 -9.81 -26.25 -20.04
CA GLU A 97 -10.08 -25.81 -18.70
C GLU A 97 -11.19 -24.76 -18.70
N TYR A 98 -11.96 -24.72 -17.62
CA TYR A 98 -12.85 -23.62 -17.29
C TYR A 98 -12.09 -22.52 -16.57
N TRP A 99 -12.22 -21.31 -17.10
CA TRP A 99 -11.73 -20.07 -16.52
C TRP A 99 -12.90 -19.11 -16.35
N GLY A 100 -12.85 -18.23 -15.37
CA GLY A 100 -13.92 -17.26 -15.18
C GLY A 100 -13.62 -16.20 -14.13
N SER A 101 -14.34 -15.10 -14.21
CA SER A 101 -14.33 -14.03 -13.22
C SER A 101 -15.74 -13.47 -13.02
N ASN A 102 -15.95 -12.84 -11.87
CA ASN A 102 -17.14 -12.10 -11.51
C ASN A 102 -16.71 -10.82 -10.80
N ALA A 103 -16.81 -9.68 -11.49
CA ALA A 103 -16.34 -8.41 -10.97
C ALA A 103 -17.46 -7.36 -11.00
N PRO A 104 -17.68 -6.60 -9.90
CA PRO A 104 -18.52 -5.42 -9.94
C PRO A 104 -17.83 -4.34 -10.79
N ILE A 105 -18.49 -3.88 -11.86
CA ILE A 105 -17.96 -2.84 -12.76
C ILE A 105 -18.96 -1.69 -12.97
N TYR A 106 -19.97 -1.58 -12.12
CA TYR A 106 -21.08 -0.63 -12.24
C TYR A 106 -20.70 0.85 -12.23
N LEU A 107 -19.54 1.23 -11.69
CA LEU A 107 -19.10 2.63 -11.67
C LEU A 107 -18.77 3.13 -13.08
N ASP A 108 -18.02 2.35 -13.84
CA ASP A 108 -17.70 2.67 -15.23
C ASP A 108 -18.78 2.13 -16.18
N GLY A 109 -19.48 1.07 -15.78
CA GLY A 109 -20.36 0.31 -16.66
C GLY A 109 -19.61 -0.40 -17.78
N ILE A 110 -20.38 -1.05 -18.65
CA ILE A 110 -19.87 -1.71 -19.84
C ILE A 110 -20.83 -1.48 -21.01
N SER A 111 -20.29 -1.25 -22.21
CA SER A 111 -21.08 -1.22 -23.44
C SER A 111 -20.76 -2.35 -24.42
N GLU A 112 -19.51 -2.78 -24.52
CA GLU A 112 -19.11 -3.78 -25.51
C GLU A 112 -17.97 -4.67 -24.98
N LEU A 113 -18.04 -5.98 -25.27
CA LEU A 113 -16.90 -6.89 -25.16
C LEU A 113 -16.11 -6.86 -26.47
N LEU A 114 -14.83 -6.47 -26.38
CA LEU A 114 -13.98 -6.25 -27.54
C LEU A 114 -13.29 -7.55 -27.98
N ASN A 115 -12.48 -8.12 -27.10
CA ASN A 115 -11.75 -9.35 -27.37
C ASN A 115 -11.38 -10.07 -26.07
N LEU A 116 -11.05 -11.34 -26.21
CA LEU A 116 -10.57 -12.20 -25.15
C LEU A 116 -9.18 -12.73 -25.56
N THR A 117 -8.21 -12.62 -24.67
CA THR A 117 -6.85 -13.10 -24.90
C THR A 117 -6.47 -14.21 -23.94
N TYR A 118 -5.64 -15.11 -24.42
CA TYR A 118 -4.94 -16.12 -23.63
C TYR A 118 -3.45 -16.07 -23.97
N ARG A 119 -2.63 -15.59 -23.04
CA ARG A 119 -1.17 -15.64 -23.14
C ARG A 119 -0.63 -16.87 -22.41
N ALA A 120 -0.01 -17.77 -23.16
CA ALA A 120 0.74 -18.92 -22.69
C ALA A 120 2.19 -18.48 -22.37
N VAL A 121 2.46 -18.15 -21.11
CA VAL A 121 3.65 -17.39 -20.70
C VAL A 121 4.94 -18.17 -20.93
N ASN A 122 4.99 -19.47 -20.59
CA ASN A 122 6.24 -20.25 -20.69
C ASN A 122 6.68 -20.53 -22.14
N ILE A 123 5.78 -20.40 -23.12
CA ILE A 123 6.08 -20.60 -24.55
C ILE A 123 5.97 -19.30 -25.37
N ASP A 124 5.71 -18.18 -24.71
CA ASP A 124 5.54 -16.85 -25.28
C ASP A 124 4.59 -16.80 -26.49
N GLN A 125 3.42 -17.44 -26.36
CA GLN A 125 2.36 -17.40 -27.37
C GLN A 125 1.12 -16.70 -26.84
N THR A 126 0.43 -15.95 -27.70
CA THR A 126 -0.83 -15.29 -27.37
C THR A 126 -1.90 -15.67 -28.39
N PHE A 127 -3.02 -16.14 -27.88
CA PHE A 127 -4.23 -16.48 -28.64
C PHE A 127 -5.29 -15.43 -28.38
N VAL A 128 -6.09 -15.11 -29.40
CA VAL A 128 -7.08 -14.04 -29.33
C VAL A 128 -8.40 -14.52 -29.96
N GLN A 129 -9.49 -14.27 -29.26
CA GLN A 129 -10.83 -14.34 -29.81
C GLN A 129 -11.42 -12.92 -29.90
N PRO A 130 -11.60 -12.38 -31.12
CA PRO A 130 -12.41 -11.18 -31.32
C PRO A 130 -13.86 -11.46 -30.92
N LEU A 131 -14.47 -10.55 -30.16
CA LEU A 131 -15.84 -10.68 -29.69
C LEU A 131 -16.76 -9.69 -30.39
N ASN A 132 -16.51 -8.39 -30.23
CA ASN A 132 -17.37 -7.29 -30.70
C ASN A 132 -18.85 -7.52 -30.35
N ILE A 133 -19.11 -7.79 -29.07
CA ILE A 133 -20.44 -8.12 -28.55
C ILE A 133 -20.96 -6.94 -27.74
N GLU A 134 -22.05 -6.31 -28.19
CA GLU A 134 -22.76 -5.31 -27.39
C GLU A 134 -23.34 -5.94 -26.12
N VAL A 135 -23.14 -5.27 -24.99
CA VAL A 135 -23.59 -5.74 -23.68
C VAL A 135 -24.83 -4.95 -23.26
N VAL A 136 -25.92 -5.69 -23.02
CA VAL A 136 -27.16 -5.12 -22.47
C VAL A 136 -27.28 -5.52 -21.00
N ALA A 137 -27.38 -4.51 -20.13
CA ALA A 137 -27.62 -4.73 -18.71
C ALA A 137 -28.96 -5.47 -18.48
N SER A 138 -28.95 -6.40 -17.52
CA SER A 138 -30.15 -7.15 -17.11
C SER A 138 -30.16 -7.36 -15.59
N GLY A 139 -31.12 -8.10 -15.06
CA GLY A 139 -31.18 -8.34 -13.62
C GLY A 139 -31.74 -7.15 -12.82
N ALA A 140 -31.31 -7.07 -11.56
CA ALA A 140 -31.57 -5.91 -10.72
C ALA A 140 -30.88 -4.64 -11.27
N PRO A 141 -31.39 -3.43 -10.95
CA PRO A 141 -30.70 -2.19 -11.26
C PRO A 141 -29.28 -2.18 -10.70
N GLU A 142 -28.37 -1.50 -11.40
CA GLU A 142 -27.02 -1.21 -10.89
C GLU A 142 -27.10 -0.52 -9.52
N PRO A 143 -26.21 -0.86 -8.57
CA PRO A 143 -26.15 -0.15 -7.31
C PRO A 143 -25.66 1.29 -7.55
N THR A 144 -26.15 2.22 -6.75
CA THR A 144 -25.52 3.53 -6.63
C THR A 144 -24.27 3.40 -5.77
N GLN A 145 -23.20 4.12 -6.11
CA GLN A 145 -22.03 4.20 -5.24
C GLN A 145 -22.47 4.66 -3.85
N PRO A 146 -22.27 3.83 -2.80
CA PRO A 146 -22.66 4.24 -1.46
C PRO A 146 -21.77 5.39 -1.03
N GLY A 147 -22.37 6.41 -0.39
CA GLY A 147 -21.61 7.38 0.38
C GLY A 147 -20.87 6.70 1.54
N PRO A 148 -19.92 7.40 2.19
CA PRO A 148 -19.28 6.86 3.39
C PRO A 148 -20.35 6.52 4.45
N PRO A 149 -20.12 5.46 5.26
CA PRO A 149 -21.00 5.14 6.37
C PRO A 149 -21.05 6.30 7.39
N ALA A 150 -21.98 6.22 8.35
CA ALA A 150 -21.97 7.16 9.47
C ALA A 150 -20.61 7.14 10.20
N PRO A 151 -20.16 8.28 10.76
CA PRO A 151 -18.91 8.36 11.50
C PRO A 151 -18.78 7.24 12.53
N TYR A 152 -17.70 6.47 12.44
CA TYR A 152 -17.46 5.31 13.30
C TYR A 152 -17.24 5.70 14.77
N ALA A 153 -16.63 6.86 15.00
CA ALA A 153 -16.42 7.45 16.32
C ALA A 153 -16.14 8.96 16.17
N SER A 154 -15.89 9.65 17.30
CA SER A 154 -15.50 11.07 17.31
C SER A 154 -14.42 11.33 18.36
N PRO A 155 -13.25 10.67 18.28
CA PRO A 155 -12.14 10.97 19.17
C PRO A 155 -11.62 12.39 18.94
N SER A 156 -11.00 12.98 19.96
CA SER A 156 -10.51 14.36 19.90
C SER A 156 -9.30 14.52 20.80
N GLY A 157 -8.27 15.17 20.26
CA GLY A 157 -7.01 15.44 20.93
C GLY A 157 -6.18 14.18 21.17
N LEU A 158 -4.93 14.40 21.63
CA LEU A 158 -4.05 13.32 22.05
C LEU A 158 -4.46 12.80 23.43
N SER A 159 -4.36 11.49 23.63
CA SER A 159 -4.76 10.79 24.83
C SER A 159 -3.57 10.37 25.70
N GLY A 160 -3.79 10.33 27.01
CA GLY A 160 -2.75 9.95 27.99
C GLY A 160 -2.35 8.48 27.91
N ASP A 161 -3.26 7.59 27.52
CA ASP A 161 -3.00 6.14 27.46
C ASP A 161 -2.06 5.74 26.32
N ILE A 162 -2.06 6.49 25.22
CA ILE A 162 -1.11 6.30 24.12
C ILE A 162 0.20 7.02 24.40
N THR A 163 0.16 8.21 25.01
CA THR A 163 1.38 8.87 25.51
C THR A 163 2.15 7.97 26.49
N GLN A 164 1.46 7.28 27.40
CA GLN A 164 2.10 6.35 28.32
C GLN A 164 2.62 5.10 27.61
N TRP A 165 1.88 4.54 26.65
CA TRP A 165 2.27 3.32 25.93
C TRP A 165 3.50 3.54 25.02
N LEU A 166 3.64 4.74 24.46
CA LEU A 166 4.74 5.14 23.56
C LEU A 166 5.81 6.00 24.22
N THR A 167 5.78 6.17 25.56
CA THR A 167 6.82 6.89 26.28
C THR A 167 8.21 6.30 25.97
N VAL A 168 9.30 7.01 26.27
CA VAL A 168 10.66 6.48 26.07
C VAL A 168 11.21 5.99 27.40
N ASP A 169 10.77 4.81 27.83
CA ASP A 169 11.33 4.07 28.97
C ASP A 169 11.52 2.59 28.62
N ALA A 170 12.13 1.82 29.53
CA ALA A 170 12.55 0.44 29.26
C ALA A 170 11.38 -0.52 28.95
N GLU A 171 10.17 -0.25 29.45
CA GLU A 171 9.01 -1.15 29.36
C GLU A 171 7.99 -0.69 28.32
N SER A 172 8.10 0.54 27.82
CA SER A 172 7.26 1.09 26.77
C SER A 172 7.31 0.32 25.45
N GLN A 173 6.22 0.36 24.69
CA GLN A 173 6.16 -0.28 23.38
C GLN A 173 7.13 0.33 22.38
N ALA A 174 7.41 1.63 22.46
CA ALA A 174 8.37 2.29 21.58
C ALA A 174 9.78 1.70 21.76
N THR A 175 10.23 1.54 23.01
CA THR A 175 11.53 0.92 23.31
C THR A 175 11.56 -0.56 22.93
N LEU A 176 10.51 -1.31 23.27
CA LEU A 176 10.43 -2.75 22.93
C LEU A 176 10.41 -2.97 21.42
N SER A 177 9.66 -2.16 20.67
CA SER A 177 9.60 -2.22 19.21
C SER A 177 10.93 -1.86 18.58
N LYS A 178 11.63 -0.82 19.08
CA LYS A 178 13.00 -0.48 18.63
C LYS A 178 13.92 -1.68 18.81
N ARG A 179 13.96 -2.27 20.01
CA ARG A 179 14.84 -3.43 20.28
C ARG A 179 14.48 -4.64 19.43
N ALA A 180 13.19 -4.93 19.26
CA ALA A 180 12.73 -6.03 18.43
C ALA A 180 13.12 -5.83 16.95
N MET A 181 12.91 -4.62 16.41
CA MET A 181 13.34 -4.23 15.07
C MET A 181 14.85 -4.42 14.88
N PHE A 182 15.67 -3.89 15.78
CA PHE A 182 17.13 -4.05 15.71
C PHE A 182 17.59 -5.49 15.89
N SER A 183 16.83 -6.34 16.59
CA SER A 183 17.13 -7.77 16.69
C SER A 183 16.91 -8.55 15.38
N ASN A 184 16.22 -7.93 14.40
CA ASN A 184 16.05 -8.46 13.04
C ASN A 184 17.08 -7.92 12.05
N ILE A 185 17.91 -6.94 12.45
CA ILE A 185 19.04 -6.44 11.66
C ILE A 185 20.28 -7.22 12.08
N ASN A 186 21.00 -7.80 11.12
CA ASN A 186 22.11 -8.72 11.39
C ASN A 186 21.71 -9.80 12.41
N PRO A 187 20.63 -10.56 12.18
CA PRO A 187 20.15 -11.53 13.16
C PRO A 187 21.27 -12.51 13.53
N ASP A 188 21.36 -12.86 14.81
CA ASP A 188 22.37 -13.80 15.34
C ASP A 188 22.05 -15.24 14.91
N LEU A 189 22.28 -15.51 13.63
CA LEU A 189 22.11 -16.80 12.98
C LEU A 189 23.39 -17.16 12.20
N PRO A 190 23.76 -18.45 12.12
CA PRO A 190 24.95 -18.86 11.39
C PRO A 190 24.89 -18.49 9.91
N GLY A 191 25.92 -17.78 9.43
CA GLY A 191 26.11 -17.48 8.01
C GLY A 191 25.34 -16.28 7.47
N VAL A 192 24.71 -15.49 8.34
CA VAL A 192 24.09 -14.21 7.98
C VAL A 192 25.16 -13.21 7.54
N ALA A 193 24.89 -12.49 6.44
CA ALA A 193 25.74 -11.40 5.99
C ALA A 193 25.40 -10.13 6.77
N ASN A 194 26.42 -9.38 7.21
CA ASN A 194 26.22 -8.07 7.81
C ASN A 194 25.52 -7.14 6.82
N GLY A 195 24.65 -6.26 7.31
CA GLY A 195 23.79 -5.34 6.56
C GLY A 195 22.50 -5.97 6.03
N THR A 196 22.19 -7.23 6.37
CA THR A 196 20.91 -7.86 6.04
C THR A 196 19.87 -7.65 7.14
N VAL A 197 18.61 -7.59 6.73
CA VAL A 197 17.44 -7.48 7.61
C VAL A 197 16.53 -8.65 7.33
N VAL A 198 16.26 -9.48 8.33
CA VAL A 198 15.23 -10.52 8.16
C VAL A 198 13.85 -9.88 8.18
N ALA A 199 12.97 -10.24 7.24
CA ALA A 199 11.61 -9.69 7.22
C ALA A 199 10.82 -10.05 8.49
N ALA A 200 10.90 -11.31 8.94
CA ALA A 200 10.28 -11.77 10.18
C ALA A 200 11.02 -12.95 10.81
N LYS A 201 10.82 -13.18 12.11
CA LYS A 201 11.35 -14.37 12.82
C LYS A 201 10.47 -15.61 12.57
N SER A 202 10.28 -15.92 11.28
CA SER A 202 9.48 -17.06 10.82
C SER A 202 10.19 -17.76 9.66
N GLY A 203 10.63 -19.00 9.89
CA GLY A 203 11.39 -19.75 8.90
C GLY A 203 12.25 -20.88 9.48
N PRO A 204 13.10 -21.50 8.65
CA PRO A 204 13.92 -22.66 9.03
C PRO A 204 14.71 -22.52 10.33
N SER A 205 15.19 -21.33 10.67
CA SER A 205 16.04 -21.06 11.84
C SER A 205 15.26 -20.59 13.07
N TYR A 206 13.98 -20.24 12.95
CA TYR A 206 13.17 -19.69 14.04
C TYR A 206 12.14 -20.69 14.60
N PRO A 207 11.61 -20.52 15.83
CA PRO A 207 10.59 -21.43 16.37
C PRO A 207 9.33 -21.51 15.50
N GLN A 208 8.85 -20.37 14.99
CA GLN A 208 7.78 -20.34 14.00
C GLN A 208 8.37 -20.68 12.62
N LYS A 209 7.76 -21.64 11.91
CA LYS A 209 8.25 -22.11 10.61
C LYS A 209 7.45 -21.58 9.42
N LEU A 210 6.18 -21.25 9.64
CA LEU A 210 5.27 -20.72 8.62
C LEU A 210 4.64 -19.42 9.12
N PRO A 211 4.48 -18.41 8.25
CA PRO A 211 4.91 -18.38 6.84
C PRO A 211 6.45 -18.30 6.69
N GLY A 212 7.00 -18.67 5.53
CA GLY A 212 8.45 -18.64 5.29
C GLY A 212 8.97 -17.23 4.98
N TYR A 213 9.38 -16.48 6.00
CA TYR A 213 9.77 -15.06 5.95
C TYR A 213 11.24 -14.81 6.35
N GLU A 214 12.03 -15.87 6.52
CA GLU A 214 13.48 -15.79 6.78
C GLU A 214 14.28 -15.44 5.52
N TYR A 215 14.05 -14.23 4.99
CA TYR A 215 14.76 -13.67 3.84
C TYR A 215 14.97 -12.17 4.04
N ASN A 216 15.92 -11.62 3.26
CA ASN A 216 16.16 -10.20 3.12
C ASN A 216 15.39 -9.70 1.91
N TRP A 217 14.25 -9.04 2.12
CA TRP A 217 13.56 -8.32 1.05
C TRP A 217 14.18 -6.93 0.90
N VAL A 218 14.43 -6.50 -0.34
CA VAL A 218 15.06 -5.20 -0.62
C VAL A 218 14.20 -4.05 -0.07
N ARG A 219 12.87 -4.12 -0.28
CA ARG A 219 11.90 -3.16 0.28
C ARG A 219 11.96 -3.15 1.81
N ASP A 220 11.69 -4.26 2.47
CA ASP A 220 11.64 -4.36 3.93
C ASP A 220 12.95 -3.92 4.59
N ALA A 221 14.09 -4.31 4.03
CA ALA A 221 15.40 -3.90 4.50
C ALA A 221 15.61 -2.39 4.35
N SER A 222 15.31 -1.83 3.18
CA SER A 222 15.44 -0.38 2.95
C SER A 222 14.55 0.44 3.89
N LEU A 223 13.27 0.11 4.01
CA LEU A 223 12.33 0.83 4.87
C LEU A 223 12.72 0.73 6.35
N THR A 224 13.18 -0.44 6.81
CA THR A 224 13.69 -0.61 8.18
C THR A 224 14.91 0.28 8.42
N LEU A 225 15.80 0.38 7.44
CA LEU A 225 17.03 1.15 7.55
C LEU A 225 16.81 2.64 7.34
N ASP A 226 15.69 3.05 6.73
CA ASP A 226 15.16 4.41 6.76
C ASP A 226 14.86 4.82 8.21
N THR A 227 14.18 3.96 8.97
CA THR A 227 13.98 4.19 10.41
C THR A 227 15.31 4.25 11.19
N VAL A 228 16.33 3.47 10.80
CA VAL A 228 17.68 3.55 11.39
C VAL A 228 18.37 4.87 11.04
N GLU A 229 18.20 5.37 9.81
CA GLU A 229 18.66 6.70 9.38
C GLU A 229 18.04 7.79 10.26
N LEU A 230 16.74 7.73 10.55
CA LEU A 230 16.07 8.68 11.45
C LEU A 230 16.69 8.69 12.86
N PHE A 231 17.12 7.53 13.36
CA PHE A 231 17.86 7.47 14.63
C PHE A 231 19.28 8.04 14.50
N TYR A 232 20.00 7.72 13.41
CA TYR A 232 21.34 8.24 13.14
C TYR A 232 21.38 9.78 13.06
N SER A 233 20.40 10.37 12.38
CA SER A 233 20.35 11.81 12.13
C SER A 233 20.17 12.64 13.41
N THR A 234 19.55 12.07 14.44
CA THR A 234 19.29 12.77 15.70
C THR A 234 20.15 12.31 16.89
N ALA A 235 20.74 11.11 16.82
CA ALA A 235 21.42 10.51 17.97
C ALA A 235 22.49 11.45 18.53
N SER A 236 22.45 11.64 19.85
CA SER A 236 23.45 12.45 20.58
C SER A 236 24.42 11.58 21.38
N ASP A 237 24.02 10.35 21.72
CA ASP A 237 24.94 9.36 22.26
C ASP A 237 25.90 8.86 21.16
N ALA A 238 27.20 9.00 21.41
CA ALA A 238 28.22 8.71 20.41
C ALA A 238 28.33 7.22 20.07
N ALA A 239 28.02 6.32 21.03
CA ALA A 239 28.10 4.89 20.81
C ALA A 239 26.93 4.40 19.96
N GLU A 240 25.71 4.85 20.27
CA GLU A 240 24.53 4.55 19.45
C GLU A 240 24.64 5.14 18.05
N LYS A 241 25.08 6.40 17.93
CA LYS A 241 25.29 7.03 16.61
C LYS A 241 26.30 6.26 15.75
N ALA A 242 27.43 5.84 16.34
CA ALA A 242 28.43 5.04 15.64
C ALA A 242 27.90 3.67 15.21
N ARG A 243 27.02 3.06 16.02
CA ARG A 243 26.38 1.79 15.68
C ARG A 243 25.39 1.91 14.52
N TYR A 244 24.59 2.97 14.48
CA TYR A 244 23.70 3.24 13.34
C TYR A 244 24.49 3.51 12.07
N GLU A 245 25.56 4.31 12.15
CA GLU A 245 26.47 4.55 11.03
C GLU A 245 27.08 3.26 10.49
N GLU A 246 27.56 2.38 11.38
CA GLU A 246 28.11 1.09 10.98
C GLU A 246 27.07 0.22 10.26
N ILE A 247 25.85 0.13 10.80
CA ILE A 247 24.75 -0.64 10.18
C ILE A 247 24.43 -0.11 8.78
N LEU A 248 24.36 1.20 8.60
CA LEU A 248 24.03 1.82 7.30
C LEU A 248 25.15 1.61 6.27
N PHE A 249 26.43 1.66 6.66
CA PHE A 249 27.54 1.27 5.78
C PHE A 249 27.61 -0.24 5.51
N GLN A 250 27.19 -1.07 6.46
CA GLN A 250 27.03 -2.51 6.20
C GLN A 250 25.96 -2.73 5.13
N TYR A 251 24.80 -2.09 5.26
CA TYR A 251 23.73 -2.18 4.27
C TYR A 251 24.15 -1.71 2.88
N ALA A 252 24.88 -0.60 2.76
CA ALA A 252 25.41 -0.14 1.47
C ALA A 252 26.24 -1.23 0.77
N ARG A 253 27.08 -1.95 1.52
CA ARG A 253 27.88 -3.07 1.00
C ARG A 253 27.01 -4.26 0.62
N THR A 254 26.08 -4.66 1.49
CA THR A 254 25.14 -5.77 1.23
C THR A 254 24.32 -5.52 -0.02
N ARG A 255 23.79 -4.31 -0.18
CA ARG A 255 23.02 -3.93 -1.37
C ARG A 255 23.88 -4.01 -2.63
N ALA A 256 25.13 -3.55 -2.59
CA ALA A 256 26.02 -3.67 -3.73
C ALA A 256 26.34 -5.14 -4.07
N ASP A 257 26.51 -6.01 -3.08
CA ASP A 257 26.70 -7.45 -3.28
C ASP A 257 25.45 -8.09 -3.93
N GLU A 258 24.24 -7.72 -3.52
CA GLU A 258 22.98 -8.17 -4.16
C GLU A 258 22.93 -7.76 -5.64
N GLN A 259 23.23 -6.50 -5.94
CA GLN A 259 23.22 -5.95 -7.30
C GLN A 259 24.24 -6.63 -8.23
N ASN A 260 25.29 -7.20 -7.67
CA ASN A 260 26.38 -7.88 -8.39
C ASN A 260 26.29 -9.41 -8.31
N THR A 261 25.27 -9.94 -7.64
CA THR A 261 25.09 -11.38 -7.47
C THR A 261 24.88 -12.05 -8.84
N PRO A 262 25.63 -13.12 -9.16
CA PRO A 262 25.41 -13.86 -10.40
C PRO A 262 24.02 -14.52 -10.43
N GLY A 263 23.37 -14.48 -11.59
CA GLY A 263 22.13 -15.22 -11.83
C GLY A 263 20.83 -14.49 -11.45
N LEU A 264 20.87 -13.17 -11.20
CA LEU A 264 19.66 -12.34 -11.08
C LEU A 264 18.72 -12.60 -12.27
N GLN A 265 17.46 -12.96 -11.98
CA GLN A 265 16.49 -13.31 -13.02
C GLN A 265 15.83 -12.06 -13.62
N THR A 266 15.74 -11.00 -12.82
CA THR A 266 15.07 -9.73 -13.15
C THR A 266 15.95 -8.49 -12.87
N GLY A 267 17.27 -8.70 -12.83
CA GLY A 267 18.23 -7.63 -12.54
C GLY A 267 18.04 -7.07 -11.13
N LEU A 268 18.00 -5.74 -10.99
CA LEU A 268 17.85 -5.10 -9.68
C LEU A 268 16.43 -5.17 -9.13
N GLY A 269 15.45 -5.55 -9.96
CA GLY A 269 14.08 -5.79 -9.54
C GLY A 269 13.88 -7.13 -8.82
N GLU A 270 14.95 -7.88 -8.48
CA GLU A 270 14.83 -9.05 -7.61
C GLU A 270 14.32 -8.62 -6.23
N PRO A 271 13.17 -9.15 -5.76
CA PRO A 271 12.55 -8.65 -4.52
C PRO A 271 13.31 -9.05 -3.26
N LYS A 272 13.91 -10.25 -3.25
CA LYS A 272 14.46 -10.86 -2.03
C LYS A 272 15.64 -11.78 -2.25
N PHE A 273 16.44 -11.91 -1.19
CA PHE A 273 17.66 -12.71 -1.10
C PHE A 273 17.64 -13.55 0.18
N TYR A 274 18.44 -14.62 0.23
CA TYR A 274 18.69 -15.32 1.48
C TYR A 274 19.51 -14.43 2.43
N LEU A 275 19.44 -14.67 3.75
CA LEU A 275 20.15 -13.86 4.75
C LEU A 275 21.69 -13.94 4.65
N ASN A 276 22.23 -14.93 3.94
CA ASN A 276 23.66 -14.98 3.58
C ASN A 276 23.99 -14.15 2.32
N ASN A 277 23.05 -13.32 1.88
CA ASN A 277 23.09 -12.46 0.70
C ASN A 277 23.15 -13.18 -0.66
N THR A 278 22.81 -14.47 -0.72
CA THR A 278 22.73 -15.21 -1.98
C THR A 278 21.34 -15.12 -2.61
N ILE A 279 21.29 -15.23 -3.94
CA ILE A 279 20.05 -15.11 -4.71
C ILE A 279 19.01 -16.19 -4.36
N PHE A 280 17.75 -15.77 -4.22
CA PHE A 280 16.60 -16.67 -4.18
C PHE A 280 16.14 -17.06 -5.60
N THR A 281 16.34 -18.32 -5.98
CA THR A 281 16.04 -18.83 -7.34
C THR A 281 14.66 -19.46 -7.48
N GLY A 282 13.87 -19.56 -6.41
CA GLY A 282 12.53 -20.15 -6.46
C GLY A 282 11.49 -19.29 -7.17
N PRO A 283 10.31 -19.84 -7.54
CA PRO A 283 9.19 -19.07 -8.07
C PRO A 283 8.77 -17.96 -7.10
N TRP A 284 8.53 -16.75 -7.64
CA TRP A 284 8.17 -15.57 -6.85
C TRP A 284 7.57 -14.49 -7.74
N GLY A 285 6.81 -13.56 -7.15
CA GLY A 285 6.32 -12.37 -7.84
C GLY A 285 7.45 -11.37 -8.09
N ARG A 286 8.16 -11.53 -9.21
CA ARG A 286 9.28 -10.68 -9.66
C ARG A 286 9.07 -10.18 -11.10
N PRO A 287 9.60 -9.01 -11.49
CA PRO A 287 10.32 -8.04 -10.65
C PRO A 287 9.40 -7.28 -9.68
N GLN A 288 10.01 -6.60 -8.70
CA GLN A 288 9.42 -5.52 -7.90
C GLN A 288 10.39 -4.33 -7.96
N ASN A 289 10.00 -3.25 -8.66
CA ASN A 289 10.89 -2.13 -8.98
C ASN A 289 10.77 -0.97 -7.98
N ASP A 290 10.05 -1.16 -6.87
CA ASP A 290 10.05 -0.27 -5.72
C ASP A 290 11.32 -0.46 -4.86
N GLY A 291 11.82 -1.69 -4.73
CA GLY A 291 13.01 -2.01 -3.91
C GLY A 291 14.27 -1.20 -4.26
N PRO A 292 14.70 -1.12 -5.53
CA PRO A 292 15.81 -0.25 -5.93
C PRO A 292 15.57 1.23 -5.58
N ALA A 293 14.34 1.71 -5.69
CA ALA A 293 14.00 3.10 -5.38
C ALA A 293 14.12 3.37 -3.88
N THR A 294 13.52 2.54 -3.03
CA THR A 294 13.57 2.70 -1.57
C THR A 294 14.99 2.50 -1.02
N ALA A 295 15.76 1.54 -1.56
CA ALA A 295 17.17 1.36 -1.20
C ALA A 295 18.03 2.60 -1.53
N ALA A 296 17.83 3.20 -2.71
CA ALA A 296 18.53 4.42 -3.09
C ALA A 296 18.15 5.60 -2.18
N ILE A 297 16.87 5.77 -1.86
CA ILE A 297 16.37 6.83 -0.97
C ILE A 297 17.09 6.77 0.38
N THR A 298 16.99 5.64 1.09
CA THR A 298 17.58 5.47 2.42
C THR A 298 19.08 5.73 2.44
N LEU A 299 19.81 5.22 1.43
CA LEU A 299 21.27 5.42 1.35
C LEU A 299 21.66 6.85 0.98
N MET A 300 20.84 7.57 0.20
CA MET A 300 21.07 9.00 -0.07
C MET A 300 20.81 9.86 1.17
N GLU A 301 19.78 9.54 1.96
CA GLU A 301 19.50 10.24 3.21
C GLU A 301 20.62 10.02 4.22
N PHE A 302 21.04 8.77 4.42
CA PHE A 302 22.21 8.45 5.22
C PHE A 302 23.46 9.21 4.74
N ALA A 303 23.75 9.21 3.44
CA ALA A 303 24.91 9.90 2.90
C ALA A 303 24.86 11.41 3.12
N ASN A 304 23.68 12.04 3.01
CA ASN A 304 23.51 13.46 3.30
C ASN A 304 23.79 13.75 4.78
N THR A 305 23.17 12.98 5.69
CA THR A 305 23.37 13.10 7.13
C THR A 305 24.83 12.84 7.53
N TYR A 306 25.49 11.86 6.93
CA TYR A 306 26.92 11.57 7.15
C TYR A 306 27.80 12.76 6.79
N LEU A 307 27.54 13.41 5.63
CA LEU A 307 28.29 14.60 5.20
C LEU A 307 28.03 15.81 6.10
N GLU A 308 26.79 16.00 6.54
CA GLU A 308 26.42 17.07 7.49
C GLU A 308 27.12 16.91 8.84
N ASN A 309 27.35 15.66 9.26
CA ASN A 309 28.13 15.34 10.45
C ASN A 309 29.67 15.42 10.23
N GLY A 310 30.14 15.93 9.09
CA GLY A 310 31.56 16.10 8.78
C GLY A 310 32.24 14.88 8.16
N GLY A 311 31.46 13.90 7.69
CA GLY A 311 31.93 12.75 6.94
C GLY A 311 32.59 13.11 5.61
N SER A 312 33.35 12.18 5.04
CA SER A 312 34.10 12.40 3.79
C SER A 312 33.25 12.17 2.54
N ILE A 313 33.25 13.13 1.60
CA ILE A 313 32.64 12.97 0.28
C ILE A 313 33.29 11.84 -0.53
N ASP A 314 34.58 11.57 -0.34
CA ASP A 314 35.26 10.47 -1.02
C ASP A 314 34.78 9.11 -0.51
N VAL A 315 34.41 9.03 0.78
CA VAL A 315 33.79 7.82 1.35
C VAL A 315 32.39 7.61 0.77
N VAL A 316 31.58 8.68 0.69
CA VAL A 316 30.25 8.60 0.04
C VAL A 316 30.37 8.16 -1.42
N LYS A 317 31.29 8.75 -2.19
CA LYS A 317 31.52 8.34 -3.58
C LYS A 317 31.95 6.88 -3.69
N SER A 318 32.90 6.44 -2.88
CA SER A 318 33.49 5.11 -3.01
C SER A 318 32.64 3.96 -2.46
N GLN A 319 31.77 4.23 -1.47
CA GLN A 319 31.01 3.18 -0.79
C GLN A 319 29.49 3.26 -0.99
N ILE A 320 28.96 4.41 -1.44
CA ILE A 320 27.51 4.62 -1.55
C ILE A 320 27.12 4.96 -2.99
N TYR A 321 27.76 5.96 -3.60
CA TYR A 321 27.28 6.54 -4.86
C TYR A 321 27.89 5.95 -6.13
N ASP A 322 29.20 6.11 -6.36
CA ASP A 322 29.83 6.01 -7.69
C ASP A 322 30.10 4.56 -8.10
N SER A 323 29.05 3.91 -8.64
CA SER A 323 29.10 2.55 -9.17
C SER A 323 30.00 2.40 -10.41
N THR A 324 30.29 3.50 -11.11
CA THR A 324 31.14 3.52 -12.32
C THR A 324 32.60 3.30 -11.95
N THR A 325 33.08 3.98 -10.91
CA THR A 325 34.46 3.81 -10.40
C THR A 325 34.56 2.67 -9.40
N ASN A 326 33.51 2.47 -8.58
CA ASN A 326 33.51 1.52 -7.48
C ASN A 326 32.28 0.61 -7.59
N PRO A 327 32.41 -0.63 -8.09
CA PRO A 327 31.26 -1.52 -8.27
C PRO A 327 30.56 -1.90 -6.95
N ASN A 328 31.17 -1.58 -5.81
CA ASN A 328 30.64 -1.81 -4.47
C ASN A 328 29.83 -0.61 -3.92
N ALA A 329 29.56 0.41 -4.73
CA ALA A 329 28.71 1.55 -4.38
C ALA A 329 27.34 1.39 -5.08
N PRO A 330 26.23 1.20 -4.34
CA PRO A 330 24.97 0.75 -4.93
C PRO A 330 24.08 1.84 -5.55
N VAL A 331 24.15 3.09 -5.07
CA VAL A 331 23.09 4.09 -5.31
C VAL A 331 22.99 4.51 -6.77
N GLN A 332 24.09 4.80 -7.47
CA GLN A 332 24.03 5.20 -8.88
C GLN A 332 23.40 4.10 -9.75
N LYS A 333 23.69 2.82 -9.46
CA LYS A 333 23.17 1.68 -10.21
C LYS A 333 21.66 1.49 -9.99
N ASP A 334 21.19 1.62 -8.74
CA ASP A 334 19.76 1.59 -8.43
C ASP A 334 19.01 2.75 -9.09
N LEU A 335 19.55 3.98 -9.01
CA LEU A 335 18.93 5.17 -9.62
C LEU A 335 18.82 5.07 -11.15
N LEU A 336 19.89 4.62 -11.82
CA LEU A 336 19.88 4.43 -13.27
C LEU A 336 18.92 3.30 -13.68
N PHE A 337 18.81 2.24 -12.90
CA PHE A 337 17.82 1.19 -13.12
C PHE A 337 16.40 1.74 -12.99
N VAL A 338 16.10 2.52 -11.94
CA VAL A 338 14.79 3.16 -11.77
C VAL A 338 14.48 4.06 -12.97
N ALA A 339 15.44 4.87 -13.42
CA ALA A 339 15.27 5.77 -14.56
C ALA A 339 14.97 5.03 -15.88
N SER A 340 15.56 3.85 -16.09
CA SER A 340 15.31 3.04 -17.28
C SER A 340 14.08 2.14 -17.19
N ASN A 341 13.63 1.80 -15.98
CA ASN A 341 12.63 0.75 -15.77
C ASN A 341 11.30 1.24 -15.23
N TRP A 342 11.16 2.50 -14.82
CA TRP A 342 9.90 2.97 -14.23
C TRP A 342 8.70 2.65 -15.13
N THR A 343 8.76 2.80 -16.46
CA THR A 343 7.63 2.49 -17.34
C THR A 343 7.24 1.00 -17.43
N THR A 344 8.09 0.08 -16.95
CA THR A 344 7.87 -1.37 -17.08
C THR A 344 6.91 -1.88 -15.99
N PRO A 345 5.85 -2.63 -16.33
CA PRO A 345 4.99 -3.28 -15.35
C PRO A 345 5.77 -4.24 -14.45
N ASP A 346 5.41 -4.26 -13.17
CA ASP A 346 6.06 -5.07 -12.13
C ASP A 346 5.03 -5.54 -11.11
N PHE A 347 5.44 -6.44 -10.21
CA PHE A 347 4.61 -6.83 -9.08
C PHE A 347 4.45 -5.68 -8.09
N ASP A 348 3.28 -5.59 -7.46
CA ASP A 348 3.01 -4.64 -6.39
C ASP A 348 3.83 -4.94 -5.12
N LEU A 349 3.84 -4.01 -4.17
CA LEU A 349 4.47 -4.18 -2.85
C LEU A 349 3.95 -5.40 -2.05
N TRP A 350 2.77 -5.91 -2.43
CA TRP A 350 2.19 -7.12 -1.85
C TRP A 350 2.59 -8.40 -2.57
N GLU A 351 3.35 -8.29 -3.66
CA GLU A 351 3.94 -9.41 -4.42
C GLU A 351 2.91 -10.28 -5.16
N GLU A 352 1.76 -9.69 -5.53
CA GLU A 352 0.57 -10.43 -5.97
C GLU A 352 0.20 -10.18 -7.44
N VAL A 353 0.26 -8.93 -7.88
CA VAL A 353 -0.33 -8.49 -9.15
C VAL A 353 0.63 -7.65 -9.98
N VAL A 354 0.66 -7.88 -11.30
CA VAL A 354 1.55 -7.17 -12.22
C VAL A 354 0.82 -6.05 -12.94
N SER A 355 1.21 -4.80 -12.71
CA SER A 355 0.54 -3.62 -13.25
C SER A 355 1.41 -2.36 -13.13
N ALA A 356 0.81 -1.17 -13.29
CA ALA A 356 1.40 0.10 -12.93
C ALA A 356 0.86 0.56 -11.57
N HIS A 357 1.69 0.51 -10.53
CA HIS A 357 1.28 0.73 -9.14
C HIS A 357 1.58 2.14 -8.63
N PHE A 358 0.63 2.74 -7.91
CA PHE A 358 0.77 4.06 -7.32
C PHE A 358 1.93 4.11 -6.31
N TYR A 359 2.03 3.11 -5.43
CA TYR A 359 3.11 2.99 -4.45
C TYR A 359 4.49 3.03 -5.14
N THR A 360 4.70 2.13 -6.10
CA THR A 360 5.95 2.03 -6.86
C THR A 360 6.28 3.34 -7.56
N ARG A 361 5.30 3.99 -8.18
CA ARG A 361 5.49 5.30 -8.83
C ARG A 361 5.91 6.38 -7.86
N MET A 362 5.28 6.46 -6.68
CA MET A 362 5.62 7.47 -5.68
C MET A 362 7.05 7.32 -5.16
N VAL A 363 7.49 6.09 -4.81
CA VAL A 363 8.88 5.89 -4.33
C VAL A 363 9.91 6.06 -5.45
N GLN A 364 9.60 5.63 -6.68
CA GLN A 364 10.47 5.88 -7.84
C GLN A 364 10.61 7.38 -8.13
N ARG A 365 9.52 8.14 -8.02
CA ARG A 365 9.55 9.61 -8.17
C ARG A 365 10.51 10.24 -7.16
N ARG A 366 10.37 9.91 -5.87
CA ARG A 366 11.25 10.42 -4.81
C ARG A 366 12.70 10.07 -5.10
N ALA A 367 12.99 8.80 -5.41
CA ALA A 367 14.34 8.35 -5.74
C ALA A 367 14.95 9.12 -6.92
N LEU A 368 14.19 9.34 -7.99
CA LEU A 368 14.67 10.06 -9.19
C LEU A 368 14.93 11.54 -8.92
N LEU A 369 14.00 12.24 -8.26
CA LEU A 369 14.12 13.68 -8.01
C LEU A 369 15.21 13.99 -6.98
N GLN A 370 15.20 13.30 -5.83
CA GLN A 370 16.28 13.43 -4.84
C GLN A 370 17.62 12.92 -5.40
N GLY A 371 17.57 11.87 -6.22
CA GLY A 371 18.76 11.31 -6.90
C GLY A 371 19.40 12.28 -7.88
N ALA A 372 18.60 13.10 -8.58
CA ALA A 372 19.12 14.13 -9.46
C ALA A 372 19.93 15.18 -8.66
N ASP A 373 19.40 15.64 -7.54
CA ASP A 373 20.08 16.58 -6.65
C ASP A 373 21.34 15.96 -6.03
N PHE A 374 21.24 14.71 -5.59
CA PHE A 374 22.36 13.98 -4.99
C PHE A 374 23.49 13.72 -6.00
N ALA A 375 23.18 13.29 -7.22
CA ALA A 375 24.15 13.12 -8.30
C ALA A 375 24.89 14.43 -8.62
N SER A 376 24.16 15.55 -8.67
CA SER A 376 24.74 16.89 -8.82
C SER A 376 25.70 17.23 -7.67
N LYS A 377 25.31 16.96 -6.41
CA LYS A 377 26.17 17.11 -5.22
C LYS A 377 27.44 16.26 -5.29
N MET A 378 27.39 15.10 -5.95
CA MET A 378 28.55 14.23 -6.19
C MET A 378 29.40 14.68 -7.40
N GLY A 379 28.98 15.70 -8.14
CA GLY A 379 29.69 16.18 -9.34
C GLY A 379 29.42 15.36 -10.60
N ASP A 380 28.33 14.58 -10.62
CA ASP A 380 27.90 13.74 -11.75
C ASP A 380 26.66 14.37 -12.44
N SER A 381 26.93 15.37 -13.27
CA SER A 381 25.88 16.10 -14.01
C SER A 381 25.14 15.24 -15.02
N ALA A 382 25.81 14.28 -15.65
CA ALA A 382 25.20 13.41 -16.67
C ALA A 382 24.13 12.49 -16.06
N THR A 383 24.44 11.86 -14.92
CA THR A 383 23.43 11.08 -14.19
C THR A 383 22.34 12.00 -13.67
N SER A 384 22.68 13.15 -13.08
CA SER A 384 21.70 14.13 -12.59
C SER A 384 20.66 14.52 -13.65
N GLU A 385 21.08 14.87 -14.86
CA GLU A 385 20.19 15.21 -15.98
C GLU A 385 19.29 14.03 -16.40
N THR A 386 19.84 12.82 -16.41
CA THR A 386 19.10 11.59 -16.73
C THR A 386 17.98 11.34 -15.70
N LEU A 387 18.32 11.43 -14.41
CA LEU A 387 17.38 11.21 -13.32
C LEU A 387 16.30 12.30 -13.27
N ALA A 388 16.67 13.56 -13.43
CA ALA A 388 15.73 14.68 -13.47
C ALA A 388 14.72 14.53 -14.61
N SER A 389 15.18 14.13 -15.80
CA SER A 389 14.31 13.91 -16.96
C SER A 389 13.33 12.76 -16.73
N ALA A 390 13.81 11.64 -16.17
CA ALA A 390 12.95 10.50 -15.83
C ALA A 390 11.95 10.85 -14.71
N GLY A 391 12.39 11.56 -13.67
CA GLY A 391 11.53 11.99 -12.56
C GLY A 391 10.43 12.95 -13.00
N ALA A 392 10.74 13.88 -13.90
CA ALA A 392 9.75 14.78 -14.49
C ALA A 392 8.72 13.99 -15.33
N ALA A 393 9.18 13.11 -16.23
CA ALA A 393 8.30 12.29 -17.06
C ALA A 393 7.40 11.37 -16.23
N LEU A 394 7.93 10.76 -15.16
CA LEU A 394 7.14 9.96 -14.23
C LEU A 394 6.08 10.82 -13.54
N THR A 395 6.46 12.00 -13.04
CA THR A 395 5.54 12.94 -12.35
C THR A 395 4.33 13.29 -13.23
N GLU A 396 4.52 13.47 -14.54
CA GLU A 396 3.42 13.75 -15.47
C GLU A 396 2.39 12.61 -15.56
N THR A 397 2.79 11.37 -15.29
CA THR A 397 1.88 10.20 -15.31
C THR A 397 1.04 10.05 -14.05
N LEU A 398 1.44 10.68 -12.94
CA LEU A 398 0.81 10.46 -11.63
C LEU A 398 -0.67 10.86 -11.57
N ALA A 399 -1.11 11.83 -12.38
CA ALA A 399 -2.51 12.24 -12.45
C ALA A 399 -3.45 11.12 -12.94
N GLN A 400 -2.94 10.10 -13.65
CA GLN A 400 -3.75 8.98 -14.14
C GLN A 400 -4.32 8.10 -13.02
N PHE A 401 -3.71 8.13 -11.83
CA PHE A 401 -4.16 7.34 -10.69
C PHE A 401 -5.39 7.96 -10.01
N TRP A 402 -5.69 9.24 -10.22
CA TRP A 402 -6.92 9.81 -9.70
C TRP A 402 -8.10 9.45 -10.59
N ASP A 403 -9.05 8.70 -10.04
CA ASP A 403 -10.31 8.40 -10.70
C ASP A 403 -11.42 9.33 -10.18
N PRO A 404 -11.92 10.27 -11.00
CA PRO A 404 -12.95 11.22 -10.57
C PRO A 404 -14.34 10.59 -10.44
N ASN A 405 -14.63 9.45 -11.07
CA ASN A 405 -15.92 8.77 -10.90
C ASN A 405 -15.96 8.08 -9.54
N ARG A 406 -14.85 7.47 -9.13
CA ARG A 406 -14.68 6.80 -7.84
C ARG A 406 -14.38 7.79 -6.71
N GLN A 407 -13.87 8.99 -7.02
CA GLN A 407 -13.28 9.93 -6.06
C GLN A 407 -12.16 9.28 -5.23
N LEU A 408 -11.30 8.51 -5.91
CA LEU A 408 -10.32 7.60 -5.30
C LEU A 408 -9.01 7.67 -6.09
N ILE A 409 -7.88 7.71 -5.38
CA ILE A 409 -6.58 7.36 -5.94
C ILE A 409 -6.54 5.84 -6.07
N LEU A 410 -6.45 5.35 -7.30
CA LEU A 410 -6.33 3.94 -7.60
C LEU A 410 -4.97 3.42 -7.12
N TYR A 411 -4.94 2.27 -6.44
CA TYR A 411 -3.67 1.63 -6.07
C TYR A 411 -2.87 1.20 -7.32
N GLU A 412 -3.57 0.89 -8.41
CA GLU A 412 -3.01 0.59 -9.72
C GLU A 412 -3.83 1.24 -10.83
N TYR A 413 -3.16 1.64 -11.92
CA TYR A 413 -3.84 2.06 -13.15
C TYR A 413 -3.75 0.92 -14.18
N GLY A 414 -4.69 -0.02 -14.08
CA GLY A 414 -4.63 -1.26 -14.85
C GLY A 414 -5.85 -2.17 -14.69
N PRO A 415 -5.75 -3.42 -15.20
CA PRO A 415 -6.86 -4.37 -15.20
C PRO A 415 -7.36 -4.68 -13.80
N ILE A 416 -8.60 -5.17 -13.69
CA ILE A 416 -9.07 -5.83 -12.48
C ILE A 416 -8.32 -7.16 -12.35
N LEU A 417 -7.38 -7.21 -11.41
CA LEU A 417 -6.54 -8.38 -11.12
C LEU A 417 -6.98 -9.04 -9.81
N ARG A 418 -7.03 -10.38 -9.80
CA ARG A 418 -7.39 -11.18 -8.61
C ARG A 418 -8.66 -10.69 -7.88
N ASP A 419 -9.66 -10.30 -8.66
CA ASP A 419 -10.94 -9.79 -8.17
C ASP A 419 -10.85 -8.51 -7.29
N LYS A 420 -9.72 -7.77 -7.28
CA LYS A 420 -9.51 -6.49 -6.56
C LYS A 420 -10.26 -5.30 -7.22
N ALA A 421 -11.58 -5.43 -7.40
CA ALA A 421 -12.39 -4.51 -8.18
C ALA A 421 -12.73 -3.17 -7.49
N SER A 422 -12.50 -3.04 -6.17
CA SER A 422 -12.74 -1.78 -5.46
C SER A 422 -11.68 -0.71 -5.75
N TYR A 423 -10.48 -1.11 -6.19
CA TYR A 423 -9.30 -0.25 -6.33
C TYR A 423 -8.83 0.43 -5.03
N LYS A 424 -9.27 -0.04 -3.86
CA LYS A 424 -8.90 0.50 -2.55
C LYS A 424 -7.77 -0.32 -1.95
N ASP A 425 -6.66 0.33 -1.64
CA ASP A 425 -5.51 -0.32 -0.99
C ASP A 425 -4.76 0.69 -0.10
N ILE A 426 -4.33 0.25 1.08
CA ILE A 426 -3.48 1.04 1.98
C ILE A 426 -2.12 1.39 1.34
N ALA A 427 -1.72 0.69 0.28
CA ALA A 427 -0.59 1.02 -0.58
C ALA A 427 -0.59 2.49 -1.05
N VAL A 428 -1.76 3.12 -1.18
CA VAL A 428 -1.86 4.55 -1.49
C VAL A 428 -1.27 5.39 -0.36
N ALA A 429 -1.64 5.12 0.89
CA ALA A 429 -1.12 5.83 2.05
C ALA A 429 0.37 5.55 2.26
N LEU A 430 0.80 4.30 2.10
CA LEU A 430 2.22 3.91 2.13
C LEU A 430 3.02 4.63 1.04
N GLY A 431 2.44 4.80 -0.15
CA GLY A 431 3.07 5.51 -1.27
C GLY A 431 3.28 6.99 -0.95
N VAL A 432 2.34 7.61 -0.24
CA VAL A 432 2.50 8.99 0.25
C VAL A 432 3.57 9.06 1.34
N ILE A 433 3.53 8.19 2.36
CA ILE A 433 4.51 8.21 3.46
C ILE A 433 5.94 7.99 2.95
N HIS A 434 6.16 7.00 2.10
CA HIS A 434 7.51 6.67 1.62
C HIS A 434 7.95 7.47 0.38
N GLY A 435 7.03 8.11 -0.35
CA GLY A 435 7.33 8.73 -1.65
C GLY A 435 7.08 10.24 -1.75
N TYR A 436 6.44 10.86 -0.75
CA TYR A 436 6.25 12.32 -0.76
C TYR A 436 7.56 13.05 -0.42
N ILE A 437 7.87 14.12 -1.17
CA ILE A 437 9.12 14.90 -1.02
C ILE A 437 8.91 16.33 -0.53
N GLY A 438 7.71 16.68 -0.07
CA GLY A 438 7.42 18.03 0.42
C GLY A 438 7.10 19.06 -0.67
N ASP A 439 6.66 18.62 -1.86
CA ASP A 439 6.42 19.47 -3.03
C ASP A 439 4.94 19.54 -3.48
N GLU A 440 4.02 19.29 -2.55
CA GLU A 440 2.55 19.30 -2.72
C GLU A 440 1.96 18.20 -3.64
N VAL A 441 2.78 17.45 -4.36
CA VAL A 441 2.29 16.33 -5.19
C VAL A 441 1.90 15.16 -4.30
N PHE A 442 0.59 14.95 -4.15
CA PHE A 442 0.00 13.96 -3.22
C PHE A 442 0.52 14.11 -1.78
N SER A 443 0.58 15.35 -1.28
CA SER A 443 0.93 15.65 0.11
C SER A 443 -0.04 15.03 1.14
N TYR A 444 0.30 15.10 2.43
CA TYR A 444 -0.55 14.55 3.49
C TYR A 444 -1.89 15.29 3.60
N THR A 445 -1.96 16.54 3.12
CA THR A 445 -3.18 17.37 3.11
C THR A 445 -3.85 17.46 1.74
N ASN A 446 -3.32 16.77 0.72
CA ASN A 446 -3.91 16.74 -0.61
C ASN A 446 -5.33 16.16 -0.57
N ASP A 447 -6.30 16.87 -1.17
CA ASP A 447 -7.71 16.48 -1.12
C ASP A 447 -7.99 15.06 -1.66
N GLN A 448 -7.29 14.64 -2.71
CA GLN A 448 -7.45 13.31 -3.31
C GLN A 448 -6.94 12.21 -2.37
N VAL A 449 -5.83 12.49 -1.66
CA VAL A 449 -5.30 11.61 -0.61
C VAL A 449 -6.32 11.49 0.51
N LEU A 450 -6.83 12.61 1.05
CA LEU A 450 -7.81 12.60 2.13
C LEU A 450 -9.10 11.85 1.76
N ALA A 451 -9.64 12.09 0.56
CA ALA A 451 -10.80 11.35 0.05
C ALA A 451 -10.52 9.83 -0.04
N SER A 452 -9.32 9.46 -0.47
CA SER A 452 -8.90 8.05 -0.56
C SER A 452 -8.75 7.40 0.80
N LEU A 453 -8.14 8.09 1.78
CA LEU A 453 -7.99 7.60 3.16
C LEU A 453 -9.35 7.29 3.80
N LEU A 454 -10.36 8.14 3.57
CA LEU A 454 -11.74 7.88 3.99
C LEU A 454 -12.28 6.59 3.37
N GLN A 455 -12.17 6.46 2.06
CA GLN A 455 -12.73 5.30 1.35
C GLN A 455 -12.02 3.99 1.71
N ILE A 456 -10.69 4.02 1.86
CA ILE A 456 -9.87 2.87 2.25
C ILE A 456 -10.22 2.45 3.67
N SER A 457 -10.17 3.37 4.64
CA SER A 457 -10.46 3.05 6.05
C SER A 457 -11.87 2.49 6.25
N THR A 458 -12.88 3.15 5.69
CA THR A 458 -14.28 2.72 5.86
C THR A 458 -14.61 1.41 5.15
N SER A 459 -13.81 1.00 4.15
CA SER A 459 -14.00 -0.28 3.46
C SER A 459 -13.78 -1.49 4.37
N PHE A 460 -13.00 -1.35 5.44
CA PHE A 460 -12.69 -2.44 6.37
C PHE A 460 -13.74 -2.67 7.45
N ILE A 461 -14.64 -1.70 7.70
CA ILE A 461 -15.70 -1.80 8.71
C ILE A 461 -16.59 -3.04 8.49
N PRO A 462 -17.14 -3.30 7.28
CA PRO A 462 -17.94 -4.50 7.04
C PRO A 462 -17.08 -5.77 6.87
N VAL A 463 -15.77 -5.65 6.66
CA VAL A 463 -14.87 -6.78 6.38
C VAL A 463 -14.33 -7.39 7.66
N TYR A 464 -14.13 -6.64 8.74
CA TYR A 464 -13.54 -7.17 9.97
C TYR A 464 -14.54 -7.12 11.12
N SER A 465 -14.93 -8.28 11.67
CA SER A 465 -15.93 -8.29 12.75
C SER A 465 -15.44 -7.62 14.03
N ILE A 466 -14.12 -7.58 14.26
CA ILE A 466 -13.52 -6.81 15.38
C ILE A 466 -13.77 -5.30 15.27
N ALA A 467 -14.13 -4.78 14.08
CA ALA A 467 -14.52 -3.38 13.91
C ALA A 467 -15.82 -3.05 14.66
N ASN A 468 -16.63 -4.03 15.05
CA ASN A 468 -17.82 -3.81 15.88
C ASN A 468 -17.48 -3.36 17.31
N THR A 469 -16.26 -3.61 17.78
CA THR A 469 -15.79 -3.14 19.09
C THR A 469 -15.14 -1.77 18.93
N THR A 470 -15.91 -0.70 19.12
CA THR A 470 -15.47 0.68 18.88
C THR A 470 -14.84 1.36 20.09
N THR A 471 -14.92 0.74 21.28
CA THR A 471 -14.35 1.26 22.54
C THR A 471 -13.75 0.13 23.37
N GLU A 472 -12.66 0.41 24.08
CA GLU A 472 -12.12 -0.49 25.10
C GLU A 472 -12.79 -0.30 26.47
N ALA A 473 -12.41 -1.11 27.47
CA ALA A 473 -13.03 -1.11 28.79
C ALA A 473 -12.94 0.24 29.54
N SER A 474 -11.93 1.05 29.23
CA SER A 474 -11.74 2.40 29.79
C SER A 474 -12.70 3.46 29.18
N GLY A 475 -13.46 3.09 28.14
CA GLY A 475 -14.29 4.01 27.36
C GLY A 475 -13.54 4.75 26.25
N GLN A 476 -12.23 4.52 26.09
CA GLN A 476 -11.45 5.11 24.99
C GLN A 476 -11.82 4.48 23.64
N VAL A 477 -11.79 5.29 22.59
CA VAL A 477 -12.15 4.89 21.22
C VAL A 477 -11.08 3.97 20.63
N LEU A 478 -11.47 2.82 20.09
CA LEU A 478 -10.60 1.99 19.27
C LEU A 478 -10.78 2.37 17.80
N GLY A 479 -9.69 2.61 17.07
CA GLY A 479 -9.74 2.99 15.66
C GLY A 479 -10.29 1.87 14.76
N ILE A 480 -10.54 2.19 13.50
CA ILE A 480 -10.93 1.19 12.51
C ILE A 480 -9.73 0.25 12.29
N PRO A 481 -9.88 -1.07 12.37
CA PRO A 481 -8.81 -2.00 12.02
C PRO A 481 -8.55 -1.98 10.51
N ILE A 482 -7.29 -1.86 10.11
CA ILE A 482 -6.88 -1.62 8.71
C ILE A 482 -6.06 -2.80 8.21
N GLY A 483 -6.39 -3.34 7.05
CA GLY A 483 -5.59 -4.35 6.34
C GLY A 483 -5.00 -3.78 5.05
N ARG A 484 -4.62 -4.67 4.12
CA ARG A 484 -4.05 -4.28 2.83
C ARG A 484 -5.11 -3.66 1.90
N TYR A 485 -6.09 -4.48 1.51
CA TYR A 485 -7.22 -4.11 0.67
C TYR A 485 -8.45 -4.97 1.04
N PRO A 486 -9.70 -4.53 0.79
CA PRO A 486 -10.89 -5.19 1.33
C PRO A 486 -11.19 -6.57 0.72
N GLU A 487 -10.68 -6.85 -0.48
CA GLU A 487 -10.80 -8.15 -1.16
C GLU A 487 -9.70 -9.16 -0.77
N ASP A 488 -8.83 -8.82 0.20
CA ASP A 488 -7.71 -9.67 0.60
C ASP A 488 -8.16 -11.04 1.09
N VAL A 489 -7.49 -12.08 0.59
CA VAL A 489 -7.73 -13.48 0.91
C VAL A 489 -6.56 -14.11 1.66
N TYR A 490 -5.43 -13.41 1.82
CA TYR A 490 -4.27 -13.91 2.52
C TYR A 490 -4.45 -13.86 4.03
N ASN A 491 -4.33 -15.02 4.69
CA ASN A 491 -4.56 -15.17 6.12
C ASN A 491 -3.29 -15.20 6.99
N GLY A 492 -2.13 -14.89 6.40
CA GLY A 492 -0.83 -14.94 7.08
C GLY A 492 -0.08 -16.27 6.92
N THR A 493 -0.73 -17.34 6.43
CA THR A 493 -0.04 -18.61 6.09
C THR A 493 -0.48 -19.24 4.77
N GLY A 494 -1.57 -18.75 4.18
CA GLY A 494 -2.13 -19.19 2.92
C GLY A 494 -3.29 -18.30 2.49
N THR A 495 -4.04 -18.71 1.48
CA THR A 495 -5.19 -17.94 0.96
C THR A 495 -6.50 -18.67 1.21
N ALA A 496 -7.54 -17.96 1.64
CA ALA A 496 -8.89 -18.47 1.77
C ALA A 496 -9.91 -17.37 1.43
N VAL A 497 -11.10 -17.77 0.97
CA VAL A 497 -12.24 -16.84 0.95
C VAL A 497 -12.35 -16.24 2.34
N ASP A 498 -12.53 -14.92 2.42
CA ASP A 498 -12.68 -14.25 3.72
C ASP A 498 -11.41 -14.40 4.62
N GLY A 499 -10.24 -14.60 4.00
CA GLY A 499 -8.98 -14.86 4.70
C GLY A 499 -8.19 -13.63 5.13
N GLY A 500 -8.35 -12.49 4.45
CA GLY A 500 -7.63 -11.24 4.72
C GLY A 500 -7.85 -10.73 6.14
N ASN A 501 -6.80 -10.22 6.78
CA ASN A 501 -6.86 -9.68 8.13
C ASN A 501 -6.38 -8.23 8.17
N PRO A 502 -6.68 -7.51 9.26
CA PRO A 502 -5.95 -6.32 9.63
C PRO A 502 -4.44 -6.58 9.80
N TRP A 503 -3.63 -5.58 9.45
CA TRP A 503 -2.18 -5.59 9.59
C TRP A 503 -1.75 -4.52 10.58
N TYR A 504 -0.73 -4.84 11.39
CA TYR A 504 -0.16 -3.88 12.33
C TYR A 504 0.40 -2.66 11.61
N LEU A 505 1.23 -2.88 10.58
CA LEU A 505 1.80 -1.80 9.77
C LEU A 505 0.70 -0.95 9.12
N ALA A 506 -0.34 -1.56 8.53
CA ALA A 506 -1.38 -0.82 7.82
C ALA A 506 -2.22 0.05 8.77
N THR A 507 -2.45 -0.44 10.00
CA THR A 507 -3.13 0.34 11.04
C THR A 507 -2.24 1.50 11.52
N ALA A 508 -0.93 1.29 11.63
CA ALA A 508 0.04 2.33 12.01
C ALA A 508 0.17 3.40 10.91
N THR A 509 0.19 3.00 9.64
CA THR A 509 0.18 3.90 8.46
C THR A 509 -0.99 4.87 8.51
N MET A 510 -2.21 4.40 8.85
CA MET A 510 -3.36 5.31 9.00
C MET A 510 -3.19 6.28 10.16
N ALA A 511 -2.57 5.87 11.27
CA ALA A 511 -2.26 6.78 12.37
C ALA A 511 -1.27 7.86 11.93
N GLU A 512 -0.19 7.45 11.28
CA GLU A 512 0.86 8.32 10.78
C GLU A 512 0.33 9.37 9.78
N MET A 513 -0.51 8.96 8.82
CA MET A 513 -1.16 9.90 7.90
C MET A 513 -1.92 11.00 8.63
N MET A 514 -2.66 10.66 9.70
CA MET A 514 -3.42 11.64 10.47
C MET A 514 -2.50 12.64 11.18
N TYR A 515 -1.40 12.17 11.78
CA TYR A 515 -0.44 13.04 12.46
C TYR A 515 0.31 13.95 11.48
N ARG A 516 0.79 13.38 10.37
CA ARG A 516 1.52 14.15 9.35
C ARG A 516 0.63 15.20 8.67
N ALA A 517 -0.64 14.88 8.42
CA ALA A 517 -1.61 15.88 7.94
C ALA A 517 -1.78 17.05 8.93
N VAL A 518 -1.85 16.77 10.24
CA VAL A 518 -1.93 17.83 11.26
C VAL A 518 -0.66 18.69 11.28
N SER A 519 0.52 18.09 11.21
CA SER A 519 1.80 18.81 11.14
C SER A 519 1.85 19.72 9.90
N GLU A 520 1.43 19.21 8.74
CA GLU A 520 1.41 19.95 7.48
C GLU A 520 0.38 21.10 7.52
N TYR A 521 -0.84 20.89 8.02
CA TYR A 521 -1.83 21.97 8.20
C TYR A 521 -1.36 23.06 9.16
N ARG A 522 -0.66 22.70 10.23
CA ARG A 522 -0.06 23.66 11.17
C ARG A 522 1.06 24.47 10.52
N SER A 523 1.88 23.83 9.69
CA SER A 523 2.90 24.51 8.91
C SER A 523 2.29 25.48 7.89
N ALA A 524 1.23 25.06 7.19
CA ALA A 524 0.50 25.88 6.22
C ALA A 524 -0.30 27.03 6.86
N GLY A 525 -0.64 26.91 8.15
CA GLY A 525 -1.38 27.92 8.91
C GLY A 525 -2.88 28.02 8.58
N SER A 526 -3.41 27.10 7.76
CA SER A 526 -4.83 27.05 7.43
C SER A 526 -5.27 25.69 6.90
N ILE A 527 -6.58 25.42 6.94
CA ILE A 527 -7.22 24.28 6.28
C ILE A 527 -8.25 24.84 5.29
N THR A 528 -8.14 24.48 4.00
CA THR A 528 -9.18 24.77 3.01
C THR A 528 -9.97 23.49 2.75
N VAL A 529 -11.29 23.56 2.90
CA VAL A 529 -12.18 22.41 2.67
C VAL A 529 -12.77 22.51 1.28
N THR A 530 -12.50 21.53 0.42
CA THR A 530 -13.05 21.48 -0.95
C THR A 530 -14.16 20.44 -1.04
N ASN A 531 -14.80 20.33 -2.21
CA ASN A 531 -15.80 19.29 -2.44
C ASN A 531 -15.20 17.87 -2.30
N THR A 532 -13.92 17.72 -2.63
CA THR A 532 -13.20 16.44 -2.58
C THR A 532 -12.85 16.07 -1.13
N SER A 533 -12.42 17.02 -0.29
CA SER A 533 -12.03 16.76 1.11
C SER A 533 -13.17 16.89 2.13
N LEU A 534 -14.31 17.52 1.79
CA LEU A 534 -15.45 17.67 2.71
C LEU A 534 -15.95 16.33 3.29
N PRO A 535 -16.10 15.22 2.52
CA PRO A 535 -16.51 13.93 3.08
C PRO A 535 -15.54 13.41 4.14
N PHE A 536 -14.22 13.62 3.96
CA PHE A 536 -13.20 13.22 4.93
C PHE A 536 -13.39 13.94 6.26
N PHE A 537 -13.53 15.27 6.24
CA PHE A 537 -13.74 16.05 7.46
C PHE A 537 -15.10 15.78 8.12
N THR A 538 -16.15 15.58 7.32
CA THR A 538 -17.48 15.22 7.84
C THR A 538 -17.44 13.88 8.59
N TYR A 539 -16.62 12.94 8.12
CA TYR A 539 -16.49 11.62 8.74
C TYR A 539 -15.55 11.61 9.95
N PHE A 540 -14.34 12.17 9.80
CA PHE A 540 -13.31 12.11 10.83
C PHE A 540 -13.42 13.23 11.88
N ALA A 541 -14.04 14.36 11.55
CA ALA A 541 -14.24 15.49 12.46
C ALA A 541 -15.73 15.90 12.56
N PRO A 542 -16.67 14.96 12.82
CA PRO A 542 -18.11 15.23 12.74
C PRO A 542 -18.62 16.26 13.77
N ALA A 543 -17.85 16.51 14.84
CA ALA A 543 -18.16 17.53 15.83
C ALA A 543 -17.84 18.96 15.35
N THR A 544 -17.09 19.10 14.26
CA THR A 544 -16.64 20.38 13.73
C THR A 544 -17.39 20.68 12.43
N THR A 545 -18.27 21.68 12.47
CA THR A 545 -19.04 22.06 11.27
C THR A 545 -18.17 22.84 10.32
N VAL A 546 -18.00 22.32 9.10
CA VAL A 546 -17.26 22.97 8.02
C VAL A 546 -18.12 23.11 6.77
N SER A 547 -17.77 24.03 5.88
CA SER A 547 -18.46 24.25 4.61
C SER A 547 -17.47 24.14 3.45
N VAL A 548 -17.98 23.70 2.30
CA VAL A 548 -17.21 23.67 1.05
C VAL A 548 -16.69 25.07 0.69
N ASP A 549 -15.51 25.13 0.09
CA ASP A 549 -14.79 26.32 -0.35
C ASP A 549 -14.46 27.33 0.77
N SER A 550 -14.49 26.87 2.03
CA SER A 550 -14.12 27.67 3.20
C SER A 550 -12.68 27.40 3.64
N THR A 551 -11.98 28.46 4.03
CA THR A 551 -10.62 28.39 4.59
C THR A 551 -10.62 28.82 6.05
N TYR A 552 -10.08 27.96 6.91
CA TYR A 552 -10.03 28.13 8.36
C TYR A 552 -8.59 28.36 8.81
N ALA A 553 -8.30 29.54 9.37
CA ALA A 553 -6.96 29.90 9.86
C ALA A 553 -6.67 29.26 11.23
N THR A 554 -5.39 29.16 11.61
CA THR A 554 -4.93 28.49 12.86
C THR A 554 -5.64 28.92 14.15
N ASN A 555 -6.13 30.17 14.22
CA ASN A 555 -6.80 30.72 15.39
C ASN A 555 -8.33 30.50 15.41
N SER A 556 -8.89 29.87 14.39
CA SER A 556 -10.32 29.56 14.30
C SER A 556 -10.69 28.33 15.12
N THR A 557 -11.93 28.29 15.59
CA THR A 557 -12.48 27.14 16.32
C THR A 557 -12.51 25.88 15.46
N GLU A 558 -12.73 26.05 14.17
CA GLU A 558 -12.81 25.00 13.17
C GLU A 558 -11.44 24.39 12.91
N PHE A 559 -10.39 25.21 12.73
CA PHE A 559 -9.04 24.69 12.59
C PHE A 559 -8.64 23.84 13.80
N CYS A 560 -8.86 24.34 15.02
CA CYS A 560 -8.60 23.56 16.24
C CYS A 560 -9.39 22.26 16.26
N GLY A 561 -10.72 22.33 16.05
CA GLY A 561 -11.60 21.15 16.08
C GLY A 561 -11.28 20.11 15.01
N LEU A 562 -10.86 20.53 13.80
CA LEU A 562 -10.41 19.63 12.74
C LEU A 562 -9.10 18.94 13.14
N THR A 563 -8.09 19.71 13.55
CA THR A 563 -6.79 19.14 13.92
C THR A 563 -6.87 18.23 15.16
N ASP A 564 -7.65 18.60 16.17
CA ASP A 564 -7.86 17.78 17.36
C ASP A 564 -8.56 16.45 17.00
N ALA A 565 -9.53 16.47 16.10
CA ALA A 565 -10.17 15.24 15.64
C ALA A 565 -9.18 14.31 14.94
N LEU A 566 -8.33 14.84 14.05
CA LEU A 566 -7.31 14.03 13.37
C LEU A 566 -6.27 13.46 14.35
N LEU A 567 -5.82 14.25 15.33
CA LEU A 567 -4.95 13.74 16.42
C LEU A 567 -5.64 12.61 17.21
N GLY A 568 -6.92 12.78 17.53
CA GLY A 568 -7.70 11.76 18.22
C GLY A 568 -7.87 10.47 17.40
N TRP A 569 -8.01 10.59 16.09
CA TRP A 569 -8.05 9.43 15.18
C TRP A 569 -6.70 8.74 15.06
N GLY A 570 -5.60 9.49 14.99
CA GLY A 570 -4.26 8.93 15.10
C GLY A 570 -4.11 8.07 16.35
N ASP A 571 -4.53 8.59 17.51
CA ASP A 571 -4.46 7.85 18.77
C ASP A 571 -5.44 6.67 18.81
N ALA A 572 -6.60 6.78 18.16
CA ALA A 572 -7.54 5.66 18.04
C ALA A 572 -6.95 4.50 17.23
N PHE A 573 -6.25 4.77 16.11
CA PHE A 573 -5.57 3.73 15.33
C PHE A 573 -4.43 3.07 16.12
N LEU A 574 -3.59 3.86 16.81
CA LEU A 574 -2.55 3.31 17.69
C LEU A 574 -3.16 2.51 18.85
N ARG A 575 -4.29 2.94 19.38
CA ARG A 575 -5.02 2.18 20.41
C ARG A 575 -5.56 0.85 19.89
N ARG A 576 -6.01 0.80 18.63
CA ARG A 576 -6.40 -0.47 18.00
C ARG A 576 -5.24 -1.45 17.96
N ILE A 577 -4.03 -0.99 17.63
CA ILE A 577 -2.80 -1.79 17.70
C ILE A 577 -2.57 -2.25 19.14
N LYS A 578 -2.45 -1.32 20.08
CA LYS A 578 -2.24 -1.58 21.51
C LYS A 578 -3.21 -2.62 22.07
N TYR A 579 -4.48 -2.53 21.71
CA TYR A 579 -5.54 -3.42 22.18
C TYR A 579 -5.39 -4.87 21.67
N HIS A 580 -4.73 -5.06 20.53
CA HIS A 580 -4.49 -6.37 19.91
C HIS A 580 -3.04 -6.87 20.05
N THR A 581 -2.12 -6.01 20.50
CA THR A 581 -0.77 -6.41 20.90
C THR A 581 -0.84 -7.44 22.04
N PRO A 582 -0.19 -8.61 21.91
CA PRO A 582 -0.18 -9.65 22.94
C PRO A 582 0.69 -9.25 24.13
N GLU A 583 0.55 -9.96 25.26
CA GLU A 583 1.38 -9.75 26.47
C GLU A 583 2.90 -9.90 26.23
N SER A 584 3.31 -10.57 25.15
CA SER A 584 4.72 -10.66 24.75
C SER A 584 5.23 -9.38 24.07
N GLU A 585 4.36 -8.40 23.83
CA GLU A 585 4.63 -7.12 23.16
C GLU A 585 5.14 -7.24 21.71
N SER A 586 5.11 -8.46 21.16
CA SER A 586 5.57 -8.78 19.82
C SER A 586 4.52 -8.41 18.78
N LEU A 587 4.96 -7.70 17.74
CA LEU A 587 4.12 -7.34 16.60
C LEU A 587 4.39 -8.31 15.44
N SER A 588 3.39 -9.11 15.12
CA SER A 588 3.41 -9.95 13.93
C SER A 588 3.04 -9.13 12.69
N GLU A 589 2.88 -9.81 11.57
CA GLU A 589 2.31 -9.25 10.35
C GLU A 589 0.84 -8.82 10.53
N GLN A 590 0.02 -9.69 11.11
CA GLN A 590 -1.44 -9.55 11.13
C GLN A 590 -2.03 -9.75 12.53
N TYR A 591 -3.25 -9.26 12.75
CA TYR A 591 -4.09 -9.70 13.86
C TYR A 591 -5.46 -10.14 13.32
N ASN A 592 -5.97 -11.26 13.83
CA ASN A 592 -7.11 -11.96 13.25
C ASN A 592 -8.35 -11.06 13.11
N ARG A 593 -8.97 -11.04 11.93
CA ARG A 593 -10.17 -10.23 11.63
C ARG A 593 -11.38 -10.49 12.55
N GLY A 594 -11.43 -11.68 13.16
CA GLY A 594 -12.51 -12.17 13.99
C GLY A 594 -12.26 -12.01 15.48
N THR A 595 -11.07 -12.41 15.93
CA THR A 595 -10.71 -12.50 17.35
C THR A 595 -9.74 -11.42 17.81
N GLY A 596 -9.04 -10.77 16.88
CA GLY A 596 -7.98 -9.81 17.19
C GLY A 596 -6.69 -10.44 17.70
N VAL A 597 -6.56 -11.77 17.68
CA VAL A 597 -5.34 -12.47 18.10
C VAL A 597 -4.24 -12.30 17.04
N SER A 598 -3.04 -11.94 17.49
CA SER A 598 -1.83 -11.88 16.67
C SER A 598 -1.60 -13.17 15.85
N GLN A 599 -1.34 -13.04 14.55
CA GLN A 599 -1.09 -14.15 13.61
C GLN A 599 -0.23 -13.73 12.41
N GLY A 600 0.05 -14.67 11.51
CA GLY A 600 0.97 -14.47 10.38
C GLY A 600 2.43 -14.57 10.81
N ALA A 601 3.32 -13.91 10.07
CA ALA A 601 4.75 -13.88 10.36
C ALA A 601 5.02 -13.19 11.72
N ALA A 602 5.65 -13.89 12.66
CA ALA A 602 5.98 -13.35 13.99
C ALA A 602 7.16 -12.37 13.92
N ASP A 603 7.13 -11.33 14.77
CA ASP A 603 8.16 -10.29 14.84
C ASP A 603 8.47 -9.68 13.46
N LEU A 604 7.44 -9.25 12.73
CA LEU A 604 7.61 -8.64 11.41
C LEU A 604 8.33 -7.29 11.58
N THR A 605 9.50 -7.14 10.96
CA THR A 605 10.36 -5.95 11.10
C THR A 605 9.63 -4.68 10.67
N TRP A 606 8.87 -4.75 9.57
CA TRP A 606 8.10 -3.62 9.07
C TRP A 606 6.96 -3.20 10.01
N SER A 607 6.35 -4.12 10.74
CA SER A 607 5.35 -3.76 11.78
C SER A 607 5.97 -2.93 12.90
N TYR A 608 7.21 -3.24 13.30
CA TYR A 608 7.94 -2.43 14.29
C TYR A 608 8.34 -1.07 13.74
N ALA A 609 8.92 -1.02 12.53
CA ALA A 609 9.29 0.23 11.87
C ALA A 609 8.09 1.19 11.73
N ALA A 610 6.96 0.69 11.21
CA ALA A 610 5.74 1.47 11.03
C ALA A 610 5.17 2.01 12.35
N LEU A 611 5.24 1.24 13.46
CA LEU A 611 4.81 1.74 14.77
C LEU A 611 5.75 2.86 15.27
N LEU A 612 7.06 2.70 15.10
CA LEU A 612 8.04 3.70 15.52
C LEU A 612 7.87 5.01 14.73
N GLU A 613 7.69 4.93 13.42
CA GLU A 613 7.45 6.10 12.56
C GLU A 613 6.14 6.79 12.89
N ALA A 614 5.06 6.04 13.15
CA ALA A 614 3.80 6.62 13.63
C ALA A 614 3.96 7.31 15.00
N ALA A 615 4.78 6.76 15.89
CA ALA A 615 5.09 7.38 17.19
C ALA A 615 5.92 8.66 17.05
N ILE A 616 6.88 8.69 16.12
CA ILE A 616 7.65 9.88 15.77
C ILE A 616 6.74 10.96 15.17
N ALA A 617 5.90 10.60 14.20
CA ALA A 617 4.93 11.53 13.61
C ALA A 617 3.96 12.09 14.66
N ARG A 618 3.52 11.25 15.61
CA ARG A 618 2.72 11.69 16.76
C ARG A 618 3.47 12.72 17.63
N ALA A 619 4.73 12.47 17.93
CA ALA A 619 5.56 13.37 18.73
C ALA A 619 5.72 14.73 18.03
N ASP A 620 6.02 14.73 16.73
CA ASP A 620 6.09 15.95 15.91
C ASP A 620 4.77 16.71 15.92
N ALA A 621 3.66 16.01 15.71
CA ALA A 621 2.31 16.59 15.77
C ALA A 621 1.91 17.04 17.18
N SER A 622 2.60 16.62 18.24
CA SER A 622 2.41 17.12 19.61
C SER A 622 3.36 18.27 19.96
N GLY A 623 4.39 18.51 19.15
CA GLY A 623 5.46 19.47 19.40
C GLY A 623 6.59 18.95 20.32
N ASP A 624 6.64 17.65 20.60
CA ASP A 624 7.73 17.02 21.37
C ASP A 624 8.95 16.77 20.47
N LYS A 625 9.77 17.81 20.33
CA LYS A 625 10.98 17.79 19.51
C LYS A 625 12.10 16.90 20.05
N GLU A 626 12.00 16.43 21.29
CA GLU A 626 13.04 15.61 21.91
C GLU A 626 12.75 14.12 21.82
N TYR A 627 11.52 13.72 21.44
CA TYR A 627 11.08 12.33 21.42
C TYR A 627 12.01 11.45 20.58
N LEU A 628 12.24 11.83 19.32
CA LEU A 628 13.08 11.09 18.39
C LEU A 628 14.53 10.99 18.93
N THR A 629 15.09 12.08 19.47
CA THR A 629 16.44 12.06 20.07
C THR A 629 16.51 11.14 21.29
N LYS A 630 15.51 11.17 22.18
CA LYS A 630 15.43 10.28 23.34
C LYS A 630 15.37 8.83 22.88
N LEU A 631 14.49 8.52 21.94
CA LEU A 631 14.32 7.18 21.39
C LEU A 631 15.58 6.69 20.69
N ALA A 632 16.24 7.54 19.88
CA ALA A 632 17.50 7.23 19.23
C ALA A 632 18.61 6.88 20.23
N ASN A 633 18.63 7.51 21.40
CA ASN A 633 19.64 7.23 22.43
C ASN A 633 19.29 6.03 23.33
N VAL A 634 18.14 5.38 23.16
CA VAL A 634 17.81 4.15 23.91
C VAL A 634 18.77 3.02 23.51
N PRO A 635 19.50 2.40 24.45
CA PRO A 635 20.37 1.28 24.16
C PRO A 635 19.61 0.09 23.56
N LEU A 636 20.20 -0.51 22.52
CA LEU A 636 19.58 -1.65 21.81
C LEU A 636 19.58 -2.96 22.59
N THR A 637 20.33 -3.04 23.68
CA THR A 637 20.34 -4.16 24.62
C THR A 637 20.05 -3.63 26.01
N ASP A 638 19.39 -4.43 26.85
CA ASP A 638 19.29 -4.10 28.27
C ASP A 638 20.69 -3.99 28.87
N SER A 639 20.97 -2.86 29.53
CA SER A 639 22.10 -2.79 30.46
C SER A 639 21.74 -3.69 31.65
N SER A 640 22.24 -4.94 31.60
CA SER A 640 22.13 -5.91 32.68
C SER A 640 22.66 -5.37 34.00
#